data_AF-A0A2J0LUF9-F1
#
_entry.id   AF-A0A2J0LUF9-F1
#
_cell.length_a   1.000
_cell.length_b   1.000
_cell.length_c   1.000
_cell.angle_alpha   90.00
_cell.angle_beta   90.00
_cell.angle_gamma   90.00
#
_symmetry.space_group_name_H-M   'P 1'
#
loop_
_entity.id
_entity.type
_entity.pdbx_description
1 polymer ?
#
loop_
_entity_poly.entity_id
_entity_poly.type
_entity_poly.pdbx_seq_one_letter_code
_entity_poly.pdbx_strand_id
1 'polypeptide(L)'
;GELENCHCPKDDFGGLERRSNYINEVRKDADEILLLDIGDVLPLFNPGFTRQAITYNAFISLKAMDMMGYDAMNVGESDLILGEKFLEGKSRNFKFPLISSNIAYKSQNKLFFKPYIIKTMKNGLRAGIVGIVNERYVINSKNLEVLPNKEMAAKYVQEARNQADLIIVLGHIGMPYSIDLANAVSRIDVILNGHWDAETPEPVKIGNTIIMPGGYHARKVSRLDLEIGDEGAVSSYKWQSVSLDEKYEGDSFIKKLALKMPSLKKQGKEETKPVLNEPEGKQGSDKPLRVLVFYAVGCRSCMEVERDILPGIEKKYGEKIIIEKYDIGIARNYGQMIRLEKLYGVEGGYVPEIIVSRYVLMGEREIKTGLDKVIEKSLSESQGAEAGGLTKEDVAAYQAPGAADSLILSRFESFSAYTVGIAGFLDGINPCAFTTIVFFITFLAFAGYRKRDMIIAGSFFTIAVFIAYFLIGLGILKFFRSLGAFGYLAFAINIFIGSLAFLLGILSVLDYFKFRKTKDAKTSMLQLPQSIKNRIHSIVGGDFRQDKKAARKTLLKIAWIAFTAGFMVAILESICTGQVYIPTIAYVLKMPDKHMSALSYLLVYNLAFVVPLVVVFILGLYGATSNTFSRFMQKHLGFVKLSTAALFFTLALAL
;
A
#
# COMPACT_ATOMS: atom_id res chain seq x y z
N GLY A 1 15.40 14.82 3.76
CA GLY A 1 16.63 14.03 4.05
C GLY A 1 16.93 14.03 5.54
N GLU A 2 17.89 13.22 6.00
CA GLU A 2 18.38 13.25 7.40
C GLU A 2 19.03 14.61 7.67
N LEU A 3 18.44 15.37 8.60
CA LEU A 3 18.88 16.73 8.95
C LEU A 3 19.96 16.69 10.04
N GLU A 4 19.91 15.63 10.84
CA GLU A 4 20.90 15.25 11.84
C GLU A 4 21.58 13.96 11.39
N ASN A 5 22.79 13.75 11.90
CA ASN A 5 23.48 12.48 11.87
C ASN A 5 22.56 11.33 12.32
N CYS A 6 22.54 10.22 11.58
CA CYS A 6 21.61 9.14 11.88
C CYS A 6 21.93 8.41 13.19
N HIS A 7 23.12 8.64 13.78
CA HIS A 7 23.64 7.94 14.97
C HIS A 7 23.46 6.42 14.84
N CYS A 8 23.69 5.92 13.63
CA CYS A 8 23.53 4.53 13.31
C CYS A 8 24.60 3.71 14.07
N PRO A 9 24.26 2.52 14.61
CA PRO A 9 25.13 1.81 15.56
C PRO A 9 26.51 1.35 15.05
N LYS A 10 26.81 1.52 13.75
CA LYS A 10 28.09 1.13 13.14
C LYS A 10 28.86 2.29 12.53
N ASP A 11 28.21 3.10 11.70
CA ASP A 11 28.81 4.25 11.03
C ASP A 11 27.80 5.40 11.04
N ASP A 12 28.22 6.56 11.52
CA ASP A 12 27.37 7.74 11.51
C ASP A 12 27.33 8.40 10.13
N PHE A 13 26.16 8.41 9.48
CA PHE A 13 25.97 8.96 8.13
C PHE A 13 25.09 10.21 8.10
N GLY A 14 25.37 11.07 7.13
CA GLY A 14 24.56 12.24 6.80
C GLY A 14 24.89 13.46 7.65
N GLY A 15 23.87 14.28 7.91
CA GLY A 15 24.00 15.55 8.61
C GLY A 15 24.25 16.74 7.67
N LEU A 16 23.61 17.86 7.98
CA LEU A 16 23.83 19.12 7.24
C LEU A 16 25.29 19.59 7.35
N GLU A 17 25.92 19.33 8.49
CA GLU A 17 27.29 19.71 8.80
C GLU A 17 28.33 18.96 7.96
N ARG A 18 28.17 17.64 7.77
CA ARG A 18 29.07 16.85 6.91
C ARG A 18 28.88 17.23 5.46
N ARG A 19 27.63 17.47 5.05
CA ARG A 19 27.32 17.94 3.70
C ARG A 19 28.02 19.27 3.41
N SER A 20 27.96 20.22 4.34
CA SER A 20 28.66 21.50 4.22
C SER A 20 30.16 21.32 4.06
N ASN A 21 30.78 20.46 4.89
CA ASN A 21 32.21 20.21 4.80
C ASN A 21 32.61 19.60 3.45
N TYR A 22 31.91 18.54 3.00
CA TYR A 22 32.18 17.94 1.70
C TYR A 22 32.04 18.95 0.54
N ILE A 23 30.99 19.78 0.56
CA ILE A 23 30.81 20.84 -0.45
C ILE A 23 32.00 21.81 -0.43
N ASN A 24 32.49 22.19 0.76
CA ASN A 24 33.64 23.08 0.90
C ASN A 24 34.96 22.43 0.43
N GLU A 25 35.11 21.12 0.58
CA GLU A 25 36.24 20.37 0.01
C GLU A 25 36.18 20.37 -1.52
N VAL A 26 35.03 20.03 -2.11
CA VAL A 26 34.85 20.04 -3.57
C VAL A 26 35.13 21.43 -4.15
N ARG A 27 34.75 22.51 -3.44
CA ARG A 27 35.03 23.90 -3.85
C ARG A 27 36.50 24.28 -3.89
N LYS A 28 37.39 23.57 -3.18
CA LYS A 28 38.83 23.82 -3.23
C LYS A 28 39.45 23.25 -4.51
N ASP A 29 38.87 22.16 -5.01
CA ASP A 29 39.41 21.39 -6.13
C ASP A 29 38.70 21.67 -7.46
N ALA A 30 37.50 22.25 -7.44
CA ALA A 30 36.71 22.53 -8.64
C ALA A 30 36.83 24.01 -9.07
N ASP A 31 37.13 24.24 -10.35
CA ASP A 31 37.19 25.58 -10.94
C ASP A 31 35.81 26.26 -10.94
N GLU A 32 34.79 25.48 -11.27
CA GLU A 32 33.39 25.89 -11.41
C GLU A 32 32.47 24.84 -10.75
N ILE A 33 31.47 25.29 -9.99
CA ILE A 33 30.55 24.40 -9.28
C ILE A 33 29.12 24.91 -9.35
N LEU A 34 28.18 23.99 -9.59
CA LEU A 34 26.74 24.19 -9.41
C LEU A 34 26.27 23.29 -8.28
N LEU A 35 25.65 23.89 -7.26
CA LEU A 35 25.07 23.16 -6.14
C LEU A 35 23.55 23.19 -6.23
N LEU A 36 22.95 22.04 -6.54
CA LEU A 36 21.54 21.94 -6.89
C LEU A 36 20.83 20.92 -6.00
N ASP A 37 19.56 21.18 -5.68
CA ASP A 37 18.69 20.27 -4.93
C ASP A 37 17.45 19.90 -5.77
N ILE A 38 17.03 18.64 -5.67
CA ILE A 38 15.97 18.06 -6.49
C ILE A 38 14.61 17.98 -5.75
N GLY A 39 14.49 18.53 -4.54
CA GLY A 39 13.23 18.62 -3.79
C GLY A 39 13.08 17.57 -2.69
N ASP A 40 11.96 17.64 -1.96
CA ASP A 40 11.67 16.89 -0.73
C ASP A 40 12.68 17.18 0.41
N VAL A 41 13.02 18.46 0.54
CA VAL A 41 13.83 18.97 1.66
C VAL A 41 12.95 19.12 2.91
N LEU A 42 11.70 19.54 2.75
CA LEU A 42 10.82 19.83 3.88
C LEU A 42 10.25 18.55 4.48
N PRO A 43 10.24 18.42 5.83
CA PRO A 43 9.86 17.18 6.50
C PRO A 43 8.38 16.85 6.30
N LEU A 44 8.10 15.57 6.01
CA LEU A 44 6.76 15.01 6.01
C LEU A 44 6.09 15.14 7.38
N PHE A 45 4.76 15.26 7.41
CA PHE A 45 3.98 15.19 8.65
C PHE A 45 4.18 13.81 9.29
N ASN A 46 5.01 13.75 10.34
CA ASN A 46 5.16 12.57 11.18
C ASN A 46 4.20 12.67 12.39
N PRO A 47 3.46 11.60 12.74
CA PRO A 47 2.66 11.55 13.95
C PRO A 47 3.55 11.82 15.17
N GLY A 48 3.25 12.91 15.91
CA GLY A 48 4.04 13.36 17.06
C GLY A 48 4.71 14.73 16.90
N PHE A 49 4.72 15.32 15.71
CA PHE A 49 5.27 16.67 15.49
C PHE A 49 4.19 17.74 15.37
N THR A 50 4.40 18.87 16.04
CA THR A 50 3.53 20.05 15.86
C THR A 50 3.86 20.73 14.54
N ARG A 51 2.87 21.41 13.94
CA ARG A 51 3.08 22.23 12.72
C ARG A 51 4.20 23.27 12.92
N GLN A 52 4.37 23.77 14.14
CA GLN A 52 5.44 24.72 14.49
C GLN A 52 6.83 24.09 14.40
N ALA A 53 7.00 22.86 14.90
CA ALA A 53 8.27 22.14 14.80
C ALA A 53 8.65 21.86 13.33
N ILE A 54 7.69 21.40 12.52
CA ILE A 54 7.88 21.17 11.08
C ILE A 54 8.30 22.47 10.37
N THR A 55 7.61 23.58 10.67
CA THR A 55 7.93 24.90 10.11
C THR A 55 9.34 25.36 10.49
N TYR A 56 9.75 25.11 11.73
CA TYR A 56 11.07 25.50 12.21
C TYR A 56 12.19 24.65 11.59
N ASN A 57 11.99 23.34 11.46
CA ASN A 57 12.93 22.43 10.79
C ASN A 57 13.07 22.77 9.30
N ALA A 58 11.97 23.08 8.63
CA ALA A 58 11.99 23.57 7.26
C ALA A 58 12.82 24.85 7.12
N PHE A 59 12.63 25.81 8.03
CA PHE A 59 13.42 27.05 8.03
C PHE A 59 14.91 26.80 8.25
N ILE A 60 15.28 25.94 9.20
CA ILE A 60 16.68 25.61 9.45
C ILE A 60 17.31 24.93 8.23
N SER A 61 16.60 24.00 7.59
CA SER A 61 17.07 23.29 6.40
C SER A 61 17.35 24.26 5.25
N LEU A 62 16.39 25.13 4.93
CA LEU A 62 16.54 26.16 3.90
C LEU A 62 17.63 27.18 4.27
N LYS A 63 17.77 27.53 5.55
CA LYS A 63 18.84 28.42 5.99
C LYS A 63 20.22 27.78 5.86
N ALA A 64 20.35 26.49 6.18
CA ALA A 64 21.58 25.76 6.00
C ALA A 64 21.95 25.67 4.51
N MET A 65 20.98 25.43 3.62
CA MET A 65 21.20 25.47 2.16
C MET A 65 21.63 26.85 1.66
N ASP A 66 21.02 27.93 2.17
CA ASP A 66 21.40 29.31 1.85
C ASP A 66 22.86 29.59 2.25
N MET A 67 23.27 29.08 3.41
CA MET A 67 24.64 29.19 3.91
C MET A 67 25.64 28.31 3.16
N MET A 68 25.22 27.12 2.75
CA MET A 68 26.02 26.26 1.88
C MET A 68 26.13 26.83 0.47
N GLY A 69 25.31 27.83 0.07
CA GLY A 69 25.38 28.48 -1.23
C GLY A 69 24.83 27.61 -2.35
N TYR A 70 23.63 27.04 -2.18
CA TYR A 70 22.90 26.40 -3.28
C TYR A 70 22.60 27.41 -4.39
N ASP A 71 22.57 26.96 -5.63
CA ASP A 71 22.25 27.77 -6.80
C ASP A 71 20.76 27.72 -7.16
N ALA A 72 20.11 26.57 -6.93
CA ALA A 72 18.68 26.38 -7.09
C ALA A 72 18.20 25.15 -6.32
N MET A 73 16.92 25.14 -5.98
CA MET A 73 16.21 23.98 -5.48
C MET A 73 14.93 23.80 -6.29
N ASN A 74 14.75 22.64 -6.90
CA ASN A 74 13.43 22.23 -7.36
C ASN A 74 12.56 21.86 -6.16
N VAL A 75 11.27 22.16 -6.22
CA VAL A 75 10.34 21.70 -5.18
C VAL A 75 9.87 20.27 -5.47
N GLY A 76 9.74 19.44 -4.44
CA GLY A 76 9.03 18.16 -4.48
C GLY A 76 7.60 18.30 -3.98
N GLU A 77 6.80 17.23 -4.06
CA GLU A 77 5.43 17.25 -3.55
C GLU A 77 5.37 17.46 -2.03
N SER A 78 6.39 16.97 -1.30
CA SER A 78 6.48 17.11 0.15
C SER A 78 6.79 18.54 0.57
N ASP A 79 7.44 19.32 -0.29
CA ASP A 79 7.79 20.72 -0.01
C ASP A 79 6.56 21.65 0.02
N LEU A 80 5.43 21.21 -0.55
CA LEU A 80 4.17 21.96 -0.56
C LEU A 80 3.40 21.87 0.77
N ILE A 81 3.85 21.01 1.70
CA ILE A 81 3.13 20.68 2.94
C ILE A 81 2.88 21.87 3.88
N LEU A 82 3.77 22.87 3.87
CA LEU A 82 3.64 24.07 4.69
C LEU A 82 2.72 25.14 4.07
N GLY A 83 2.28 24.93 2.84
CA GLY A 83 1.36 25.78 2.10
C GLY A 83 2.02 26.95 1.37
N GLU A 84 1.26 27.55 0.46
CA GLU A 84 1.73 28.54 -0.51
C GLU A 84 2.29 29.79 0.18
N LYS A 85 1.62 30.27 1.23
CA LYS A 85 2.06 31.45 2.01
C LYS A 85 3.46 31.29 2.60
N PHE A 86 3.81 30.08 3.07
CA PHE A 86 5.14 29.82 3.61
C PHE A 86 6.20 29.92 2.51
N LEU A 87 5.94 29.29 1.37
CA LEU A 87 6.86 29.23 0.24
C LEU A 87 7.03 30.59 -0.45
N GLU A 88 5.94 31.36 -0.64
CA GLU A 88 5.99 32.73 -1.16
C GLU A 88 6.70 33.69 -0.20
N GLY A 89 6.41 33.59 1.10
CA GLY A 89 6.96 34.49 2.11
C GLY A 89 8.43 34.23 2.43
N LYS A 90 8.89 32.98 2.35
CA LYS A 90 10.26 32.58 2.71
C LYS A 90 11.22 32.46 1.54
N SER A 91 10.76 32.19 0.31
CA SER A 91 11.60 32.26 -0.90
C SER A 91 12.29 33.62 -1.08
N ARG A 92 11.74 34.70 -0.50
CA ARG A 92 12.35 36.04 -0.51
C ARG A 92 13.54 36.21 0.45
N ASN A 93 13.74 35.30 1.40
CA ASN A 93 14.74 35.44 2.46
C ASN A 93 16.02 34.62 2.23
N PHE A 94 16.05 33.81 1.17
CA PHE A 94 17.20 32.98 0.80
C PHE A 94 17.75 33.44 -0.55
N LYS A 95 19.05 33.32 -0.75
CA LYS A 95 19.74 33.77 -1.97
C LYS A 95 19.46 32.88 -3.18
N PHE A 96 19.03 31.64 -2.94
CA PHE A 96 18.73 30.67 -3.99
C PHE A 96 17.21 30.60 -4.25
N PRO A 97 16.78 30.50 -5.52
CA PRO A 97 15.38 30.40 -5.87
C PRO A 97 14.86 28.96 -5.70
N LEU A 98 13.59 28.88 -5.28
CA LEU A 98 12.76 27.69 -5.48
C LEU A 98 12.18 27.73 -6.90
N ILE A 99 12.34 26.65 -7.65
CA ILE A 99 11.88 26.54 -9.04
C ILE A 99 10.95 25.35 -9.24
N SER A 100 10.07 25.46 -10.23
CA SER A 100 9.29 24.37 -10.83
C SER A 100 8.55 24.91 -12.04
N SER A 101 8.63 24.19 -13.14
CA SER A 101 8.06 24.61 -14.42
C SER A 101 6.65 24.08 -14.67
N ASN A 102 6.15 23.23 -13.79
CA ASN A 102 4.85 22.60 -13.95
C ASN A 102 3.95 22.66 -12.72
N ILE A 103 4.27 23.44 -11.69
CA ILE A 103 3.30 23.75 -10.62
C ILE A 103 2.58 25.06 -10.94
N ALA A 104 1.27 24.99 -11.11
CA ALA A 104 0.43 26.11 -11.53
C ALA A 104 -0.80 26.30 -10.63
N TYR A 105 -1.38 27.49 -10.66
CA TYR A 105 -2.68 27.77 -10.05
C TYR A 105 -3.82 27.24 -10.93
N LYS A 106 -4.71 26.40 -10.36
CA LYS A 106 -5.83 25.67 -11.03
C LYS A 106 -6.80 26.49 -11.90
N SER A 107 -6.71 27.81 -11.87
CA SER A 107 -7.65 28.69 -12.57
C SER A 107 -7.01 29.96 -13.13
N GLN A 108 -5.68 30.09 -13.08
CA GLN A 108 -5.01 31.35 -13.45
C GLN A 108 -4.02 31.19 -14.61
N ASN A 109 -3.87 29.98 -15.19
CA ASN A 109 -2.86 29.62 -16.18
C ASN A 109 -1.49 30.27 -15.88
N LYS A 110 -1.13 30.24 -14.60
CA LYS A 110 0.01 30.97 -14.04
C LYS A 110 0.81 30.01 -13.18
N LEU A 111 2.09 29.90 -13.47
CA LEU A 111 3.02 29.13 -12.65
C LEU A 111 3.17 29.76 -11.27
N PHE A 112 3.28 28.91 -10.26
CA PHE A 112 3.50 29.32 -8.89
C PHE A 112 4.97 29.65 -8.62
N PHE A 113 5.89 28.90 -9.23
CA PHE A 113 7.33 29.13 -9.16
C PHE A 113 7.89 29.65 -10.49
N LYS A 114 9.14 30.12 -10.45
CA LYS A 114 9.89 30.33 -11.70
C LYS A 114 10.14 28.96 -12.35
N PRO A 115 9.94 28.81 -13.67
CA PRO A 115 10.12 27.53 -14.34
C PRO A 115 11.59 27.10 -14.43
N TYR A 116 12.47 28.08 -14.64
CA TYR A 116 13.90 27.87 -14.78
C TYR A 116 14.69 29.11 -14.33
N ILE A 117 15.99 28.94 -14.20
CA ILE A 117 16.96 30.03 -14.08
C ILE A 117 18.11 29.83 -15.07
N ILE A 118 18.79 30.93 -15.43
CA ILE A 118 20.06 30.90 -16.16
C ILE A 118 21.16 31.30 -15.18
N LYS A 119 22.16 30.43 -15.03
CA LYS A 119 23.35 30.68 -14.20
C LYS A 119 24.57 30.83 -15.09
N THR A 120 25.18 32.01 -15.07
CA THR A 120 26.46 32.25 -15.73
C THR A 120 27.60 31.88 -14.79
N MET A 121 28.42 30.92 -15.21
CA MET A 121 29.64 30.47 -14.54
C MET A 121 30.76 31.50 -14.76
N LYS A 122 31.86 31.49 -13.97
CA LYS A 122 32.90 32.54 -14.11
C LYS A 122 33.65 32.43 -15.44
N ASN A 123 33.78 31.23 -15.98
CA ASN A 123 34.30 30.97 -17.33
C ASN A 123 33.37 31.43 -18.48
N GLY A 124 32.19 32.00 -18.17
CA GLY A 124 31.23 32.49 -19.16
C GLY A 124 30.18 31.48 -19.62
N LEU A 125 30.33 30.19 -19.26
CA LEU A 125 29.33 29.16 -19.58
C LEU A 125 27.98 29.50 -18.94
N ARG A 126 26.90 29.39 -19.70
CA ARG A 126 25.54 29.61 -19.19
C ARG A 126 24.82 28.27 -19.02
N ALA A 127 24.46 27.94 -17.78
CA ALA A 127 23.65 26.77 -17.46
C ALA A 127 22.18 27.16 -17.26
N GLY A 128 21.29 26.59 -18.07
CA GLY A 128 19.85 26.67 -17.90
C GLY A 128 19.35 25.55 -17.00
N ILE A 129 18.77 25.91 -15.85
CA ILE A 129 18.34 24.96 -14.82
C ILE A 129 16.82 24.97 -14.75
N VAL A 130 16.17 23.87 -15.15
CA VAL A 130 14.71 23.74 -15.26
C VAL A 130 14.18 22.79 -14.18
N GLY A 131 13.15 23.19 -13.44
CA GLY A 131 12.54 22.32 -12.41
C GLY A 131 11.32 21.55 -12.93
N ILE A 132 11.19 20.27 -12.61
CA ILE A 132 10.01 19.45 -12.95
C ILE A 132 9.61 18.58 -11.75
N VAL A 133 8.31 18.48 -11.48
CA VAL A 133 7.72 17.56 -10.48
C VAL A 133 6.82 16.57 -11.19
N ASN A 134 6.72 15.32 -10.72
CA ASN A 134 5.89 14.35 -11.42
C ASN A 134 4.40 14.75 -11.35
N GLU A 135 3.74 14.90 -12.50
CA GLU A 135 2.29 15.09 -12.63
C GLU A 135 1.44 14.05 -11.88
N ARG A 136 2.01 12.88 -11.56
CA ARG A 136 1.32 11.80 -10.83
C ARG A 136 1.45 11.90 -9.31
N TYR A 137 2.33 12.75 -8.80
CA TYR A 137 2.51 12.91 -7.36
C TYR A 137 1.40 13.79 -6.78
N VAL A 138 0.83 13.33 -5.67
CA VAL A 138 -0.27 14.04 -5.01
C VAL A 138 0.30 15.18 -4.19
N ILE A 139 -0.02 16.40 -4.57
CA ILE A 139 0.39 17.59 -3.84
C ILE A 139 -0.63 17.98 -2.77
N ASN A 140 -0.13 18.47 -1.62
CA ASN A 140 -0.97 18.93 -0.52
C ASN A 140 -1.43 20.39 -0.72
N SER A 141 -2.17 20.66 -1.80
CA SER A 141 -2.75 21.98 -2.07
C SER A 141 -4.15 21.90 -2.68
N LYS A 142 -5.02 22.82 -2.26
CA LYS A 142 -6.33 23.00 -2.89
C LYS A 142 -6.26 23.89 -4.14
N ASN A 143 -5.30 24.81 -4.20
CA ASN A 143 -5.23 25.88 -5.20
C ASN A 143 -4.23 25.58 -6.33
N LEU A 144 -3.25 24.72 -6.08
CA LEU A 144 -2.21 24.36 -7.02
C LEU A 144 -2.48 23.01 -7.67
N GLU A 145 -2.00 22.85 -8.89
CA GLU A 145 -1.97 21.60 -9.65
C GLU A 145 -0.59 21.38 -10.27
N VAL A 146 -0.32 20.13 -10.65
CA VAL A 146 0.88 19.76 -11.41
C VAL A 146 0.48 19.52 -12.86
N LEU A 147 1.04 20.31 -13.76
CA LEU A 147 0.82 20.24 -15.21
C LEU A 147 1.67 19.14 -15.86
N PRO A 148 1.32 18.69 -17.08
CA PRO A 148 1.98 17.55 -17.70
C PRO A 148 3.50 17.72 -17.91
N ASN A 149 4.29 16.74 -17.47
CA ASN A 149 5.75 16.82 -17.40
C ASN A 149 6.38 17.10 -18.78
N LYS A 150 5.95 16.34 -19.80
CA LYS A 150 6.55 16.38 -21.15
C LYS A 150 6.29 17.71 -21.84
N GLU A 151 5.05 18.20 -21.76
CA GLU A 151 4.65 19.48 -22.38
C GLU A 151 5.40 20.65 -21.74
N MET A 152 5.38 20.71 -20.41
CA MET A 152 6.03 21.81 -19.69
C MET A 152 7.55 21.77 -19.83
N ALA A 153 8.15 20.59 -19.77
CA ALA A 153 9.59 20.44 -20.02
C ALA A 153 9.96 20.85 -21.45
N ALA A 154 9.24 20.39 -22.48
CA ALA A 154 9.53 20.75 -23.87
C ALA A 154 9.54 22.26 -24.08
N LYS A 155 8.55 22.96 -23.50
CA LYS A 155 8.47 24.41 -23.54
C LYS A 155 9.67 25.08 -22.86
N TYR A 156 9.90 24.77 -21.58
CA TYR A 156 10.86 25.52 -20.77
C TYR A 156 12.32 25.10 -20.98
N VAL A 157 12.57 23.87 -21.40
CA VAL A 157 13.89 23.45 -21.91
C VAL A 157 14.25 24.25 -23.16
N GLN A 158 13.32 24.42 -24.10
CA GLN A 158 13.58 25.20 -25.31
C GLN A 158 13.82 26.69 -25.00
N GLU A 159 12.99 27.29 -24.13
CA GLU A 159 13.18 28.68 -23.70
C GLU A 159 14.52 28.90 -23.00
N ALA A 160 14.93 27.98 -22.12
CA ALA A 160 16.20 28.04 -21.43
C ALA A 160 17.38 27.83 -22.40
N ARG A 161 17.28 26.89 -23.35
CA ARG A 161 18.35 26.58 -24.32
C ARG A 161 18.66 27.74 -25.25
N ASN A 162 17.69 28.61 -25.53
CA ASN A 162 17.94 29.82 -26.33
C ASN A 162 18.89 30.82 -25.62
N GLN A 163 19.12 30.64 -24.32
CA GLN A 163 19.91 31.53 -23.46
C GLN A 163 21.04 30.82 -22.72
N ALA A 164 21.16 29.49 -22.90
CA ALA A 164 22.09 28.64 -22.18
C ALA A 164 22.77 27.66 -23.10
N ASP A 165 24.02 27.37 -22.77
CA ASP A 165 24.89 26.47 -23.50
C ASP A 165 24.69 25.03 -22.98
N LEU A 166 24.39 24.88 -21.68
CA LEU A 166 24.10 23.62 -20.98
C LEU A 166 22.70 23.64 -20.36
N ILE A 167 21.92 22.57 -20.52
CA ILE A 167 20.60 22.38 -19.91
C ILE A 167 20.61 21.26 -18.88
N ILE A 168 20.23 21.64 -17.65
CA ILE A 168 20.10 20.76 -16.50
C ILE A 168 18.63 20.75 -16.06
N VAL A 169 18.00 19.59 -16.08
CA VAL A 169 16.67 19.39 -15.50
C VAL A 169 16.81 18.84 -14.09
N LEU A 170 16.24 19.55 -13.11
CA LEU A 170 16.04 19.09 -11.74
C LEU A 170 14.71 18.33 -11.70
N GLY A 171 14.78 17.01 -11.85
CA GLY A 171 13.61 16.14 -11.96
C GLY A 171 13.25 15.50 -10.64
N HIS A 172 12.25 16.04 -9.94
CA HIS A 172 11.53 15.32 -8.89
C HIS A 172 10.49 14.40 -9.51
N ILE A 173 10.94 13.46 -10.34
CA ILE A 173 10.07 12.68 -11.23
C ILE A 173 10.26 11.17 -11.17
N GLY A 174 11.33 10.66 -10.57
CA GLY A 174 11.64 9.24 -10.59
C GLY A 174 12.31 8.77 -11.88
N MET A 175 13.07 7.68 -11.78
CA MET A 175 13.91 7.17 -12.88
C MET A 175 13.11 6.85 -14.15
N PRO A 176 11.96 6.15 -14.08
CA PRO A 176 11.22 5.78 -15.29
C PRO A 176 10.73 7.01 -16.07
N TYR A 177 10.29 8.04 -15.36
CA TYR A 177 9.76 9.26 -15.97
C TYR A 177 10.87 10.16 -16.51
N SER A 178 12.07 10.11 -15.91
CA SER A 178 13.25 10.78 -16.44
C SER A 178 13.70 10.18 -17.77
N ILE A 179 13.63 8.85 -17.93
CA ILE A 179 13.89 8.17 -19.21
C ILE A 179 12.83 8.57 -20.24
N ASP A 180 11.54 8.56 -19.88
CA ASP A 180 10.45 9.00 -20.75
C ASP A 180 10.60 10.46 -21.17
N LEU A 181 11.06 11.32 -20.26
CA LEU A 181 11.30 12.73 -20.52
C LEU A 181 12.48 12.91 -21.48
N ALA A 182 13.59 12.21 -21.25
CA ALA A 182 14.77 12.25 -22.10
C ALA A 182 14.49 11.76 -23.52
N ASN A 183 13.61 10.76 -23.69
CA ASN A 183 13.16 10.29 -25.00
C ASN A 183 12.24 11.29 -25.71
N ALA A 184 11.38 11.99 -24.96
CA ALA A 184 10.36 12.87 -25.52
C ALA A 184 10.84 14.31 -25.77
N VAL A 185 11.84 14.78 -25.01
CA VAL A 185 12.31 16.17 -25.04
C VAL A 185 13.79 16.22 -25.43
N SER A 186 14.05 16.69 -26.64
CA SER A 186 15.42 16.91 -27.14
C SER A 186 16.10 18.07 -26.42
N ARG A 187 17.45 18.14 -26.54
CA ARG A 187 18.29 19.26 -26.05
C ARG A 187 18.40 19.40 -24.52
N ILE A 188 18.00 18.37 -23.79
CA ILE A 188 18.38 18.19 -22.38
C ILE A 188 19.77 17.56 -22.37
N ASP A 189 20.73 18.14 -21.65
CA ASP A 189 22.06 17.56 -21.53
C ASP A 189 22.15 16.68 -20.27
N VAL A 190 21.57 17.15 -19.16
CA VAL A 190 21.58 16.44 -17.88
C VAL A 190 20.20 16.45 -17.21
N ILE A 191 19.79 15.31 -16.67
CA ILE A 191 18.67 15.19 -15.73
C ILE A 191 19.24 14.74 -14.37
N LEU A 192 19.07 15.58 -13.35
CA LEU A 192 19.30 15.17 -11.96
C LEU A 192 18.01 14.55 -11.44
N ASN A 193 18.01 13.23 -11.27
CA ASN A 193 16.82 12.45 -11.00
C ASN A 193 16.66 12.17 -9.49
N GLY A 194 15.50 12.52 -8.94
CA GLY A 194 15.16 12.35 -7.52
C GLY A 194 13.83 11.64 -7.31
N HIS A 195 13.44 11.55 -6.03
CA HIS A 195 12.36 10.72 -5.47
C HIS A 195 12.78 9.28 -5.11
N TRP A 196 11.92 8.51 -4.44
CA TRP A 196 12.26 7.19 -3.89
C TRP A 196 12.50 6.10 -4.96
N ASP A 197 12.05 6.32 -6.19
CA ASP A 197 12.19 5.45 -7.34
C ASP A 197 13.30 5.94 -8.30
N ALA A 198 14.25 6.72 -7.79
CA ALA A 198 15.33 7.31 -8.57
C ALA A 198 16.67 6.53 -8.54
N GLU A 199 16.79 5.49 -7.71
CA GLU A 199 18.08 4.83 -7.49
C GLU A 199 18.51 3.94 -8.67
N THR A 200 19.73 4.18 -9.15
CA THR A 200 20.48 3.34 -10.07
C THR A 200 21.93 3.21 -9.57
N PRO A 201 22.64 2.12 -9.89
CA PRO A 201 24.05 1.95 -9.50
C PRO A 201 24.99 2.93 -10.22
N GLU A 202 24.61 3.41 -11.41
CA GLU A 202 25.36 4.35 -12.24
C GLU A 202 24.41 5.27 -13.03
N PRO A 203 24.88 6.42 -13.55
CA PRO A 203 24.08 7.27 -14.44
C PRO A 203 23.62 6.53 -15.70
N VAL A 204 22.40 6.80 -16.13
CA VAL A 204 21.80 6.22 -17.35
C VAL A 204 21.91 7.23 -18.48
N LYS A 205 22.35 6.81 -19.67
CA LYS A 205 22.42 7.68 -20.85
C LYS A 205 21.30 7.34 -21.85
N ILE A 206 20.50 8.33 -22.22
CA ILE A 206 19.43 8.22 -23.22
C ILE A 206 19.72 9.23 -24.33
N GLY A 207 20.11 8.75 -25.51
CA GLY A 207 20.64 9.62 -26.57
C GLY A 207 21.86 10.41 -26.07
N ASN A 208 21.78 11.74 -26.10
CA ASN A 208 22.80 12.63 -25.55
C ASN A 208 22.56 13.04 -24.10
N THR A 209 21.40 12.69 -23.52
CA THR A 209 21.00 13.08 -22.18
C THR A 209 21.60 12.15 -21.14
N ILE A 210 22.29 12.71 -20.15
CA ILE A 210 22.81 11.98 -18.99
C ILE A 210 21.80 12.09 -17.85
N ILE A 211 21.33 10.95 -17.33
CA ILE A 211 20.41 10.91 -16.20
C ILE A 211 21.16 10.39 -14.99
N MET A 212 21.42 11.27 -14.03
CA MET A 212 22.19 10.96 -12.84
C MET A 212 21.25 10.63 -11.66
N PRO A 213 21.47 9.52 -10.94
CA PRO A 213 20.76 9.26 -9.69
C PRO A 213 21.14 10.31 -8.63
N GLY A 214 20.13 10.86 -7.96
CA GLY A 214 20.31 11.78 -6.85
C GLY A 214 20.96 11.14 -5.62
N GLY A 215 21.27 11.98 -4.62
CA GLY A 215 21.68 11.51 -3.31
C GLY A 215 20.50 10.95 -2.51
N TYR A 216 20.74 9.94 -1.67
CA TYR A 216 19.71 9.35 -0.81
C TYR A 216 19.81 9.92 0.62
N HIS A 217 18.68 10.44 1.13
CA HIS A 217 18.51 10.85 2.53
C HIS A 217 19.57 11.80 3.10
N ALA A 218 20.29 12.55 2.27
CA ALA A 218 21.49 13.28 2.69
C ALA A 218 22.60 12.41 3.29
N ARG A 219 22.49 11.07 3.25
CA ARG A 219 23.58 10.15 3.58
C ARG A 219 24.59 10.07 2.44
N LYS A 220 24.16 10.44 1.24
CA LYS A 220 25.00 10.53 0.05
C LYS A 220 24.82 11.85 -0.68
N VAL A 221 25.89 12.31 -1.31
CA VAL A 221 25.90 13.40 -2.28
C VAL A 221 26.38 12.83 -3.60
N SER A 222 25.62 13.06 -4.67
CA SER A 222 26.03 12.71 -6.02
C SER A 222 26.80 13.87 -6.65
N ARG A 223 27.96 13.58 -7.23
CA ARG A 223 28.81 14.53 -7.95
C ARG A 223 28.92 14.08 -9.41
N LEU A 224 28.76 15.03 -10.33
CA LEU A 224 28.94 14.84 -11.76
C LEU A 224 29.91 15.90 -12.28
N ASP A 225 31.11 15.48 -12.63
CA ASP A 225 32.10 16.33 -13.30
C ASP A 225 31.86 16.22 -14.81
N LEU A 226 31.69 17.36 -15.48
CA LEU A 226 31.41 17.44 -16.91
C LEU A 226 32.55 18.14 -17.63
N GLU A 227 32.99 17.59 -18.75
CA GLU A 227 33.82 18.29 -19.72
C GLU A 227 32.90 18.84 -20.83
N ILE A 228 33.03 20.13 -21.11
CA ILE A 228 32.21 20.83 -22.10
C ILE A 228 33.11 21.20 -23.28
N GLY A 229 32.73 20.75 -24.49
CA GLY A 229 33.45 21.05 -25.73
C GLY A 229 33.07 22.41 -26.34
N ASP A 230 33.71 22.75 -27.46
CA ASP A 230 33.67 24.09 -28.10
C ASP A 230 32.27 24.58 -28.53
N GLU A 231 31.27 23.69 -28.65
CA GLU A 231 29.88 24.02 -28.98
C GLU A 231 28.91 23.95 -27.79
N GLY A 232 29.41 23.85 -26.55
CA GLY A 232 28.59 23.69 -25.34
C GLY A 232 28.06 22.26 -25.13
N ALA A 233 28.44 21.32 -26.00
CA ALA A 233 28.10 19.91 -25.85
C ALA A 233 28.95 19.24 -24.77
N VAL A 234 28.36 18.33 -24.00
CA VAL A 234 29.08 17.49 -23.03
C VAL A 234 29.95 16.48 -23.79
N SER A 235 31.28 16.60 -23.70
CA SER A 235 32.23 15.71 -24.36
C SER A 235 32.47 14.43 -23.55
N SER A 236 32.60 14.57 -22.23
CA SER A 236 32.79 13.46 -21.30
C SER A 236 32.19 13.78 -19.93
N TYR A 237 31.98 12.75 -19.10
CA TYR A 237 31.56 12.94 -17.72
C TYR A 237 32.18 11.91 -16.79
N LYS A 238 32.36 12.30 -15.53
CA LYS A 238 32.72 11.41 -14.42
C LYS A 238 31.70 11.58 -13.31
N TRP A 239 31.22 10.46 -12.78
CA TRP A 239 30.24 10.45 -11.70
C TRP A 239 30.79 9.78 -10.44
N GLN A 240 30.38 10.30 -9.29
CA GLN A 240 30.70 9.75 -7.98
C GLN A 240 29.48 9.83 -7.06
N SER A 241 29.20 8.74 -6.35
CA SER A 241 28.27 8.73 -5.21
C SER A 241 29.07 8.75 -3.92
N VAL A 242 29.07 9.89 -3.22
CA VAL A 242 29.88 10.10 -2.03
C VAL A 242 29.01 9.88 -0.79
N SER A 243 29.35 8.86 0.01
CA SER A 243 28.77 8.66 1.33
C SER A 243 29.30 9.72 2.30
N LEU A 244 28.40 10.41 2.99
CA LEU A 244 28.75 11.35 4.05
C LEU A 244 28.88 10.60 5.37
N ASP A 245 30.00 9.90 5.55
CA ASP A 245 30.32 9.15 6.76
C ASP A 245 31.28 9.92 7.68
N GLU A 246 31.81 9.25 8.70
CA GLU A 246 32.72 9.81 9.70
C GLU A 246 34.03 10.36 9.13
N LYS A 247 34.39 10.02 7.88
CA LYS A 247 35.53 10.61 7.19
C LYS A 247 35.38 12.12 7.02
N TYR A 248 34.15 12.61 6.90
CA TYR A 248 33.86 14.03 6.75
C TYR A 248 33.56 14.63 8.12
N GLU A 249 34.49 15.45 8.62
CA GLU A 249 34.25 16.26 9.81
C GLU A 249 33.06 17.21 9.57
N GLY A 250 32.26 17.43 10.62
CA GLY A 250 31.11 18.32 10.53
C GLY A 250 31.51 19.80 10.58
N ASP A 251 31.00 20.60 9.64
CA ASP A 251 31.09 22.05 9.68
C ASP A 251 30.52 22.60 11.01
N SER A 252 31.39 23.17 11.82
CA SER A 252 31.04 23.64 13.18
C SER A 252 29.95 24.70 13.21
N PHE A 253 29.81 25.53 12.17
CA PHE A 253 28.78 26.55 12.11
C PHE A 253 27.42 25.92 11.77
N ILE A 254 27.40 25.05 10.75
CA ILE A 254 26.18 24.35 10.35
C ILE A 254 25.72 23.40 11.45
N LYS A 255 26.65 22.75 12.16
CA LYS A 255 26.33 21.93 13.33
C LYS A 255 25.62 22.73 14.42
N LYS A 256 26.09 23.93 14.74
CA LYS A 256 25.41 24.84 15.70
C LYS A 256 24.03 25.27 15.23
N LEU A 257 23.81 25.39 13.93
CA LEU A 257 22.50 25.69 13.35
C LEU A 257 21.55 24.47 13.44
N ALA A 258 22.04 23.28 13.09
CA ALA A 258 21.30 22.02 13.16
C ALA A 258 20.87 21.69 14.60
N LEU A 259 21.73 21.93 15.60
CA LEU A 259 21.40 21.74 17.02
C LEU A 259 20.23 22.58 17.54
N LYS A 260 19.78 23.60 16.79
CA LYS A 260 18.58 24.38 17.15
C LYS A 260 17.29 23.70 16.74
N MET A 261 17.35 22.66 15.90
CA MET A 261 16.18 21.90 15.48
C MET A 261 15.55 21.22 16.71
N PRO A 262 14.21 21.31 16.91
CA PRO A 262 13.54 20.52 17.93
C PRO A 262 13.87 19.04 17.78
N SER A 263 14.49 18.45 18.80
CA SER A 263 14.99 17.07 18.78
C SER A 263 13.89 16.09 18.35
N LEU A 264 14.22 15.20 17.41
CA LEU A 264 13.42 14.04 16.98
C LEU A 264 13.33 12.96 18.08
N LYS A 265 13.34 13.33 19.38
CA LYS A 265 13.21 12.36 20.48
C LYS A 265 11.82 11.76 20.44
N LYS A 266 11.74 10.49 20.02
CA LYS A 266 10.59 9.61 20.23
C LYS A 266 10.12 9.77 21.67
N GLN A 267 8.95 10.36 21.88
CA GLN A 267 8.33 10.34 23.20
C GLN A 267 7.96 8.89 23.54
N GLY A 268 8.72 8.31 24.48
CA GLY A 268 8.29 7.20 25.35
C GLY A 268 8.61 5.78 24.90
N LYS A 269 9.77 5.26 25.31
CA LYS A 269 9.89 4.12 26.25
C LYS A 269 11.36 3.89 26.62
N GLU A 270 11.58 3.56 27.89
CA GLU A 270 12.84 3.61 28.65
C GLU A 270 14.04 2.89 28.00
N GLU A 271 15.19 3.58 28.04
CA GLU A 271 16.51 3.00 27.82
C GLU A 271 16.87 2.06 28.98
N THR A 272 17.19 0.80 28.66
CA THR A 272 18.08 0.00 29.50
C THR A 272 19.37 -0.22 28.72
N LYS A 273 20.46 0.39 29.19
CA LYS A 273 21.84 0.04 28.79
C LYS A 273 22.35 -1.06 29.72
N PRO A 274 23.11 -2.05 29.21
CA PRO A 274 24.49 -2.18 29.67
C PRO A 274 25.48 -2.63 28.56
N VAL A 275 26.62 -1.95 28.37
CA VAL A 275 28.00 -2.25 28.85
C VAL A 275 28.76 -3.37 28.10
N LEU A 276 29.63 -2.92 27.18
CA LEU A 276 31.03 -3.28 26.82
C LEU A 276 31.51 -4.75 26.85
N ASN A 277 32.01 -5.24 25.69
CA ASN A 277 33.46 -5.34 25.36
C ASN A 277 33.67 -5.98 23.97
N GLU A 278 34.55 -5.38 23.17
CA GLU A 278 35.03 -5.92 21.89
C GLU A 278 35.90 -7.18 22.09
N PRO A 279 36.05 -7.99 21.03
CA PRO A 279 37.40 -8.16 20.51
C PRO A 279 37.51 -7.93 18.99
N GLU A 280 38.66 -7.39 18.61
CA GLU A 280 39.16 -7.11 17.27
C GLU A 280 39.07 -8.33 16.33
N GLY A 281 38.71 -8.10 15.05
CA GLY A 281 39.07 -9.04 13.99
C GLY A 281 38.19 -9.09 12.74
N LYS A 282 38.70 -8.43 11.68
CA LYS A 282 38.58 -8.74 10.24
C LYS A 282 37.30 -8.37 9.48
N GLN A 283 37.52 -7.48 8.51
CA GLN A 283 36.68 -7.04 7.41
C GLN A 283 35.96 -8.18 6.66
N GLY A 284 34.63 -8.06 6.57
CA GLY A 284 33.72 -8.76 5.66
C GLY A 284 32.41 -7.96 5.61
N SER A 285 31.82 -7.77 4.42
CA SER A 285 30.71 -6.83 4.16
C SER A 285 29.49 -7.04 5.09
N ASP A 286 29.25 -6.07 5.97
CA ASP A 286 28.38 -6.26 7.15
C ASP A 286 27.05 -5.48 7.04
N LYS A 287 26.41 -5.53 5.85
CA LYS A 287 25.05 -4.99 5.66
C LYS A 287 24.01 -6.04 6.04
N PRO A 288 23.02 -5.71 6.88
CA PRO A 288 22.00 -6.65 7.28
C PRO A 288 21.10 -7.05 6.10
N LEU A 289 20.78 -8.33 6.03
CA LEU A 289 19.98 -8.93 4.97
C LEU A 289 18.51 -8.46 5.09
N ARG A 290 17.98 -7.84 4.03
CA ARG A 290 16.59 -7.37 4.00
C ARG A 290 15.63 -8.53 3.75
N VAL A 291 14.58 -8.58 4.57
CA VAL A 291 13.48 -9.55 4.53
C VAL A 291 12.20 -8.74 4.25
N LEU A 292 11.74 -8.76 3.00
CA LEU A 292 10.56 -8.01 2.58
C LEU A 292 9.31 -8.88 2.82
N VAL A 293 8.36 -8.38 3.58
CA VAL A 293 7.11 -9.08 3.95
C VAL A 293 5.93 -8.36 3.33
N PHE A 294 5.27 -8.98 2.37
CA PHE A 294 4.04 -8.48 1.76
C PHE A 294 2.83 -9.12 2.45
N TYR A 295 1.89 -8.28 2.88
CA TYR A 295 0.72 -8.70 3.64
C TYR A 295 -0.53 -7.92 3.22
N ALA A 296 -1.72 -8.42 3.57
CA ALA A 296 -2.97 -7.68 3.41
C ALA A 296 -3.65 -7.47 4.77
N VAL A 297 -4.20 -6.28 4.99
CA VAL A 297 -5.00 -6.00 6.20
C VAL A 297 -6.23 -6.93 6.26
N GLY A 298 -6.34 -7.71 7.33
CA GLY A 298 -7.40 -8.72 7.53
C GLY A 298 -7.06 -10.13 7.06
N CYS A 299 -5.85 -10.36 6.51
CA CYS A 299 -5.38 -11.68 6.12
C CYS A 299 -4.98 -12.52 7.36
N ARG A 300 -5.68 -13.63 7.62
CA ARG A 300 -5.41 -14.54 8.76
C ARG A 300 -3.98 -15.11 8.70
N SER A 301 -3.61 -15.71 7.58
CA SER A 301 -2.28 -16.30 7.40
C SER A 301 -1.16 -15.26 7.54
N CYS A 302 -1.42 -14.00 7.18
CA CYS A 302 -0.46 -12.92 7.37
C CYS A 302 -0.28 -12.56 8.84
N MET A 303 -1.36 -12.54 9.62
CA MET A 303 -1.31 -12.34 11.07
C MET A 303 -0.60 -13.50 11.78
N GLU A 304 -0.80 -14.74 11.33
CA GLU A 304 -0.12 -15.92 11.88
C GLU A 304 1.39 -15.86 11.61
N VAL A 305 1.82 -15.51 10.39
CA VAL A 305 3.24 -15.27 10.08
C VAL A 305 3.81 -14.15 10.97
N GLU A 306 3.10 -13.03 11.10
CA GLU A 306 3.56 -11.86 11.84
C GLU A 306 3.68 -12.11 13.35
N ARG A 307 2.77 -12.89 13.94
CA ARG A 307 2.74 -13.16 15.38
C ARG A 307 3.59 -14.37 15.77
N ASP A 308 3.54 -15.43 14.97
CA ASP A 308 4.04 -16.75 15.39
C ASP A 308 5.39 -17.10 14.76
N ILE A 309 5.79 -16.45 13.66
CA ILE A 309 7.02 -16.77 12.91
C ILE A 309 8.04 -15.63 12.99
N LEU A 310 7.66 -14.42 12.57
CA LEU A 310 8.60 -13.29 12.46
C LEU A 310 9.31 -12.96 13.78
N PRO A 311 8.69 -12.98 14.97
CA PRO A 311 9.38 -12.67 16.22
C PRO A 311 10.47 -13.69 16.56
N GLY A 312 10.28 -14.96 16.18
CA GLY A 312 11.29 -16.01 16.34
C GLY A 312 12.49 -15.80 15.42
N ILE A 313 12.23 -15.39 14.18
CA ILE A 313 13.25 -15.06 13.18
C ILE A 313 14.03 -13.80 13.60
N GLU A 314 13.33 -12.74 14.00
CA GLU A 314 13.95 -11.50 14.49
C GLU A 314 14.81 -11.76 15.73
N LYS A 315 14.35 -12.61 16.66
CA LYS A 315 15.14 -13.02 17.82
C LYS A 315 16.35 -13.89 17.46
N LYS A 316 16.23 -14.79 16.48
CA LYS A 316 17.32 -15.71 16.06
C LYS A 316 18.44 -14.98 15.32
N TYR A 317 18.10 -14.09 14.40
CA TYR A 317 19.08 -13.42 13.53
C TYR A 317 19.46 -12.01 14.00
N GLY A 318 18.65 -11.37 14.83
CA GLY A 318 18.92 -10.06 15.41
C GLY A 318 19.30 -9.03 14.34
N GLU A 319 20.41 -8.35 14.57
CA GLU A 319 20.93 -7.30 13.68
C GLU A 319 21.41 -7.81 12.32
N LYS A 320 21.47 -9.13 12.07
CA LYS A 320 21.88 -9.68 10.77
C LYS A 320 20.81 -9.51 9.70
N ILE A 321 19.56 -9.22 10.09
CA ILE A 321 18.44 -9.04 9.17
C ILE A 321 17.67 -7.75 9.46
N ILE A 322 16.98 -7.21 8.45
CA ILE A 322 15.98 -6.15 8.60
C ILE A 322 14.66 -6.65 8.01
N ILE A 323 13.60 -6.66 8.81
CA ILE A 323 12.25 -7.04 8.36
C ILE A 323 11.47 -5.78 7.97
N GLU A 324 11.03 -5.72 6.72
CA GLU A 324 10.24 -4.61 6.18
C GLU A 324 8.85 -5.09 5.76
N LYS A 325 7.79 -4.41 6.17
CA LYS A 325 6.41 -4.86 5.96
C LYS A 325 5.68 -3.95 4.97
N TYR A 326 4.99 -4.55 4.00
CA TYR A 326 4.32 -3.86 2.90
C TYR A 326 2.86 -4.32 2.77
N ASP A 327 1.91 -3.44 3.07
CA ASP A 327 0.48 -3.69 2.86
C ASP A 327 0.13 -3.63 1.36
N ILE A 328 -0.25 -4.76 0.76
CA ILE A 328 -0.66 -4.85 -0.65
C ILE A 328 -2.00 -4.17 -0.94
N GLY A 329 -2.76 -3.76 0.09
CA GLY A 329 -3.90 -2.86 -0.06
C GLY A 329 -3.50 -1.48 -0.62
N ILE A 330 -2.22 -1.12 -0.48
CA ILE A 330 -1.58 0.05 -1.07
C ILE A 330 -1.09 -0.31 -2.48
N ALA A 331 -1.61 0.41 -3.46
CA ALA A 331 -1.30 0.24 -4.89
C ALA A 331 0.22 0.18 -5.19
N ARG A 332 1.01 1.05 -4.54
CA ARG A 332 2.47 1.09 -4.67
C ARG A 332 3.14 -0.21 -4.21
N ASN A 333 2.72 -0.74 -3.06
CA ASN A 333 3.28 -1.96 -2.47
C ASN A 333 2.91 -3.19 -3.29
N TYR A 334 1.67 -3.25 -3.79
CA TYR A 334 1.24 -4.31 -4.70
C TYR A 334 2.05 -4.30 -6.00
N GLY A 335 2.26 -3.12 -6.60
CA GLY A 335 3.11 -2.98 -7.78
C GLY A 335 4.56 -3.39 -7.53
N GLN A 336 5.09 -3.14 -6.32
CA GLN A 336 6.43 -3.58 -5.92
C GLN A 336 6.52 -5.11 -5.79
N MET A 337 5.52 -5.74 -5.17
CA MET A 337 5.45 -7.20 -5.02
C MET A 337 5.45 -7.91 -6.40
N ILE A 338 4.53 -7.50 -7.29
CA ILE A 338 4.40 -8.08 -8.63
C ILE A 338 5.67 -7.90 -9.48
N ARG A 339 6.41 -6.79 -9.30
CA ARG A 339 7.69 -6.59 -9.98
C ARG A 339 8.76 -7.58 -9.49
N LEU A 340 8.83 -7.80 -8.18
CA LEU A 340 9.79 -8.73 -7.58
C LEU A 340 9.46 -10.18 -7.95
N GLU A 341 8.18 -10.55 -7.98
CA GLU A 341 7.71 -11.85 -8.48
C GLU A 341 8.23 -12.13 -9.90
N LYS A 342 8.00 -11.18 -10.83
CA LYS A 342 8.47 -11.31 -12.21
C LYS A 342 9.98 -11.43 -12.29
N LEU A 343 10.68 -10.62 -11.51
CA LEU A 343 12.14 -10.57 -11.48
C LEU A 343 12.75 -11.92 -11.09
N TYR A 344 12.10 -12.64 -10.19
CA TYR A 344 12.55 -13.95 -9.70
C TYR A 344 11.85 -15.13 -10.41
N GLY A 345 11.08 -14.87 -11.47
CA GLY A 345 10.41 -15.90 -12.26
C GLY A 345 9.30 -16.63 -11.51
N VAL A 346 8.66 -15.98 -10.55
CA VAL A 346 7.61 -16.55 -9.70
C VAL A 346 6.25 -15.98 -10.10
N GLU A 347 5.22 -16.83 -10.17
CA GLU A 347 3.85 -16.43 -10.44
C GLU A 347 2.96 -16.81 -9.24
N GLY A 348 2.57 -15.84 -8.42
CA GLY A 348 1.81 -16.11 -7.18
C GLY A 348 0.77 -15.05 -6.86
N GLY A 349 1.18 -13.80 -6.62
CA GLY A 349 0.34 -12.66 -6.22
C GLY A 349 -0.60 -12.94 -5.06
N TYR A 350 -0.22 -13.85 -4.16
CA TYR A 350 -0.98 -14.17 -2.96
C TYR A 350 -0.12 -13.95 -1.72
N VAL A 351 -0.72 -13.31 -0.72
CA VAL A 351 -0.09 -13.00 0.57
C VAL A 351 -0.52 -14.01 1.65
N PRO A 352 0.29 -14.27 2.69
CA PRO A 352 1.59 -13.63 2.99
C PRO A 352 2.68 -14.09 2.04
N GLU A 353 3.53 -13.15 1.63
CA GLU A 353 4.70 -13.43 0.80
C GLU A 353 5.93 -12.81 1.43
N ILE A 354 7.03 -13.56 1.46
CA ILE A 354 8.31 -13.07 1.97
C ILE A 354 9.39 -13.24 0.91
N ILE A 355 10.07 -12.14 0.62
CA ILE A 355 11.18 -12.10 -0.33
C ILE A 355 12.46 -11.80 0.42
N VAL A 356 13.45 -12.68 0.26
CA VAL A 356 14.78 -12.55 0.87
C VAL A 356 15.82 -12.79 -0.22
N SER A 357 16.61 -11.77 -0.55
CA SER A 357 17.52 -11.82 -1.71
C SER A 357 16.73 -12.23 -2.98
N ARG A 358 17.08 -13.36 -3.60
CA ARG A 358 16.40 -13.97 -4.77
C ARG A 358 15.33 -15.00 -4.44
N TYR A 359 15.11 -15.30 -3.16
CA TYR A 359 14.18 -16.35 -2.74
C TYR A 359 12.82 -15.73 -2.41
N VAL A 360 11.77 -16.33 -2.97
CA VAL A 360 10.38 -15.96 -2.73
C VAL A 360 9.70 -17.11 -2.02
N LEU A 361 9.09 -16.84 -0.86
CA LEU A 361 8.31 -17.81 -0.08
C LEU A 361 6.87 -17.33 -0.01
N MET A 362 5.93 -18.16 -0.45
CA MET A 362 4.54 -17.77 -0.59
C MET A 362 3.62 -18.63 0.28
N GLY A 363 2.80 -17.96 1.08
CA GLY A 363 1.87 -18.59 2.00
C GLY A 363 2.52 -19.09 3.29
N GLU A 364 1.69 -19.27 4.31
CA GLU A 364 2.13 -19.59 5.68
C GLU A 364 2.98 -20.86 5.76
N ARG A 365 2.58 -21.93 5.05
CA ARG A 365 3.27 -23.24 5.14
C ARG A 365 4.71 -23.16 4.61
N GLU A 366 4.90 -22.51 3.48
CA GLU A 366 6.23 -22.36 2.86
C GLU A 366 7.10 -21.44 3.70
N ILE A 367 6.55 -20.32 4.18
CA ILE A 367 7.24 -19.40 5.09
C ILE A 367 7.68 -20.12 6.36
N LYS A 368 6.78 -20.89 7.00
CA LYS A 368 7.05 -21.60 8.25
C LYS A 368 8.16 -22.64 8.12
N THR A 369 8.27 -23.30 6.97
CA THR A 369 9.22 -24.39 6.76
C THR A 369 10.53 -23.95 6.09
N GLY A 370 10.48 -22.85 5.33
CA GLY A 370 11.56 -22.41 4.45
C GLY A 370 12.28 -21.13 4.88
N LEU A 371 11.63 -20.21 5.61
CA LEU A 371 12.17 -18.88 5.89
C LEU A 371 13.53 -18.92 6.61
N ASP A 372 13.63 -19.79 7.61
CA ASP A 372 14.87 -19.97 8.38
C ASP A 372 16.05 -20.42 7.49
N LYS A 373 15.82 -21.44 6.66
CA LYS A 373 16.82 -21.98 5.72
C LYS A 373 17.21 -20.98 4.64
N VAL A 374 16.23 -20.21 4.15
CA VAL A 374 16.45 -19.18 3.13
C VAL A 374 17.29 -18.05 3.68
N ILE A 375 17.06 -17.64 4.93
CA ILE A 375 17.88 -16.62 5.59
C ILE A 375 19.30 -17.14 5.81
N GLU A 376 19.49 -18.36 6.33
CA GLU A 376 20.82 -18.96 6.50
C GLU A 376 21.58 -19.05 5.18
N LYS A 377 20.90 -19.53 4.12
CA LYS A 377 21.48 -19.62 2.78
C LYS A 377 21.83 -18.24 2.23
N SER A 378 20.93 -17.27 2.34
CA SER A 378 21.16 -15.90 1.83
C SER A 378 22.29 -15.19 2.58
N LEU A 379 22.41 -15.41 3.90
CA LEU A 379 23.53 -14.90 4.69
C LEU A 379 24.86 -15.55 4.26
N SER A 380 24.87 -16.86 3.99
CA SER A 380 26.08 -17.54 3.48
C SER A 380 26.47 -17.09 2.07
N GLU A 381 25.51 -16.86 1.18
CA GLU A 381 25.71 -16.37 -0.18
C GLU A 381 26.13 -14.89 -0.23
N SER A 382 25.79 -14.11 0.80
CA SER A 382 26.24 -12.72 0.94
C SER A 382 27.70 -12.59 1.42
N GLN A 383 28.27 -13.67 2.00
CA GLN A 383 29.65 -13.70 2.51
C GLN A 383 30.66 -14.33 1.52
N GLY A 384 30.20 -15.11 0.54
CA GLY A 384 30.99 -15.60 -0.59
C GLY A 384 30.57 -14.88 -1.86
N ALA A 385 31.45 -14.04 -2.42
CA ALA A 385 31.21 -13.34 -3.66
C ALA A 385 30.96 -14.33 -4.82
N GLU A 386 29.70 -14.67 -5.07
CA GLU A 386 29.14 -15.18 -6.34
C GLU A 386 27.61 -15.35 -6.22
N ALA A 387 26.91 -14.30 -5.77
CA ALA A 387 25.48 -14.22 -6.02
C ALA A 387 25.30 -13.71 -7.45
N GLY A 388 24.94 -14.60 -8.39
CA GLY A 388 24.52 -14.23 -9.75
C GLY A 388 23.58 -13.03 -9.70
N GLY A 389 24.14 -11.86 -10.04
CA GLY A 389 23.47 -10.58 -9.99
C GLY A 389 22.50 -10.46 -11.15
N LEU A 390 21.44 -9.68 -10.94
CA LEU A 390 20.49 -9.28 -11.97
C LEU A 390 21.24 -8.79 -13.21
N THR A 391 20.86 -9.30 -14.38
CA THR A 391 21.45 -8.84 -15.64
C THR A 391 21.02 -7.40 -15.94
N LYS A 392 21.75 -6.71 -16.82
CA LYS A 392 21.37 -5.35 -17.25
C LYS A 392 19.97 -5.33 -17.89
N GLU A 393 19.57 -6.41 -18.55
CA GLU A 393 18.21 -6.57 -19.07
C GLU A 393 17.15 -6.71 -17.96
N ASP A 394 17.44 -7.45 -16.88
CA ASP A 394 16.51 -7.64 -15.75
C ASP A 394 16.24 -6.34 -14.99
N VAL A 395 17.30 -5.52 -14.79
CA VAL A 395 17.20 -4.21 -14.16
C VAL A 395 16.46 -3.21 -15.06
N ALA A 396 16.68 -3.26 -16.38
CA ALA A 396 15.96 -2.42 -17.33
C ALA A 396 14.46 -2.76 -17.42
N ALA A 397 14.09 -4.05 -17.34
CA ALA A 397 12.69 -4.49 -17.27
C ALA A 397 12.03 -4.13 -15.92
N TYR A 398 12.80 -4.13 -14.83
CA TYR A 398 12.39 -3.70 -13.49
C TYR A 398 12.14 -2.19 -13.38
N GLN A 399 12.88 -1.37 -14.14
CA GLN A 399 12.84 0.10 -14.11
C GLN A 399 11.99 0.74 -15.23
N ALA A 400 11.42 -0.06 -16.14
CA ALA A 400 10.66 0.49 -17.25
C ALA A 400 9.39 1.25 -16.76
N PRO A 401 9.09 2.43 -17.34
CA PRO A 401 7.90 3.19 -16.99
C PRO A 401 6.64 2.37 -17.27
N GLY A 402 5.76 2.31 -16.27
CA GLY A 402 4.59 1.43 -16.33
C GLY A 402 4.91 -0.06 -16.26
N ALA A 403 6.11 -0.51 -15.86
CA ALA A 403 6.40 -1.95 -15.70
C ALA A 403 5.44 -2.64 -14.72
N ALA A 404 5.15 -2.00 -13.58
CA ALA A 404 4.12 -2.50 -12.65
C ALA A 404 2.73 -2.46 -13.28
N ASP A 405 2.38 -1.36 -13.98
CA ASP A 405 1.06 -1.20 -14.59
C ASP A 405 0.84 -2.21 -15.71
N SER A 406 1.84 -2.46 -16.55
CA SER A 406 1.85 -3.46 -17.63
C SER A 406 1.92 -4.88 -17.10
N LEU A 407 2.60 -5.12 -15.97
CA LEU A 407 2.58 -6.41 -15.29
C LEU A 407 1.20 -6.71 -14.68
N ILE A 408 0.65 -5.75 -13.93
CA ILE A 408 -0.69 -5.86 -13.36
C ILE A 408 -1.73 -5.97 -14.48
N LEU A 409 -1.54 -5.24 -15.59
CA LEU A 409 -2.39 -5.34 -16.77
C LEU A 409 -2.24 -6.69 -17.46
N SER A 410 -1.04 -7.24 -17.61
CA SER A 410 -0.82 -8.57 -18.20
C SER A 410 -1.45 -9.67 -17.36
N ARG A 411 -1.38 -9.55 -16.03
CA ARG A 411 -2.05 -10.45 -15.08
C ARG A 411 -3.57 -10.30 -15.11
N PHE A 412 -4.07 -9.09 -15.35
CA PHE A 412 -5.48 -8.85 -15.56
C PHE A 412 -5.96 -9.38 -16.92
N GLU A 413 -5.14 -9.26 -17.97
CA GLU A 413 -5.42 -9.79 -19.30
C GLU A 413 -5.33 -11.33 -19.35
N SER A 414 -4.54 -11.94 -18.45
CA SER A 414 -4.55 -13.39 -18.26
C SER A 414 -5.78 -13.89 -17.49
N PHE A 415 -6.59 -13.00 -16.89
CA PHE A 415 -7.85 -13.41 -16.29
C PHE A 415 -8.83 -13.78 -17.40
N SER A 416 -9.31 -15.02 -17.38
CA SER A 416 -10.47 -15.40 -18.15
C SER A 416 -11.75 -15.13 -17.35
N ALA A 417 -12.85 -14.78 -18.03
CA ALA A 417 -14.15 -14.61 -17.36
C ALA A 417 -14.57 -15.90 -16.64
N TYR A 418 -14.12 -17.04 -17.13
CA TYR A 418 -14.31 -18.35 -16.51
C TYR A 418 -13.53 -18.48 -15.20
N THR A 419 -12.24 -18.12 -15.17
CA THR A 419 -11.41 -18.16 -13.95
C THR A 419 -11.96 -17.23 -12.88
N VAL A 420 -12.32 -16.01 -13.27
CA VAL A 420 -12.92 -15.01 -12.36
C VAL A 420 -14.28 -15.46 -11.87
N GLY A 421 -15.09 -16.09 -12.73
CA GLY A 421 -16.38 -16.68 -12.36
C GLY A 421 -16.23 -17.84 -11.38
N ILE A 422 -15.27 -18.74 -11.57
CA ILE A 422 -14.99 -19.83 -10.62
C ILE A 422 -14.55 -19.28 -9.27
N ALA A 423 -13.62 -18.31 -9.26
CA ALA A 423 -13.18 -17.68 -8.03
C ALA A 423 -14.35 -17.03 -7.28
N GLY A 424 -15.18 -16.26 -7.98
CA GLY A 424 -16.40 -15.69 -7.42
C GLY A 424 -17.34 -16.75 -6.86
N PHE A 425 -17.60 -17.82 -7.62
CA PHE A 425 -18.46 -18.93 -7.17
C PHE A 425 -17.93 -19.61 -5.90
N LEU A 426 -16.63 -19.92 -5.85
CA LEU A 426 -16.00 -20.56 -4.69
C LEU A 426 -16.07 -19.66 -3.46
N ASP A 427 -15.78 -18.36 -3.61
CA ASP A 427 -15.89 -17.38 -2.53
C ASP A 427 -17.35 -17.20 -2.08
N GLY A 428 -18.30 -17.38 -2.99
CA GLY A 428 -19.74 -17.36 -2.74
C GLY A 428 -20.26 -18.51 -1.89
N ILE A 429 -19.47 -19.58 -1.68
CA ILE A 429 -19.80 -20.68 -0.77
C ILE A 429 -19.51 -20.22 0.66
N ASN A 430 -20.38 -19.36 1.19
CA ASN A 430 -20.23 -18.78 2.52
C ASN A 430 -21.20 -19.40 3.54
N PRO A 431 -20.70 -20.14 4.56
CA PRO A 431 -21.53 -20.73 5.60
C PRO A 431 -22.39 -19.71 6.37
N CYS A 432 -21.91 -18.47 6.54
CA CYS A 432 -22.60 -17.43 7.30
C CYS A 432 -23.83 -16.90 6.55
N ALA A 433 -23.69 -16.53 5.28
CA ALA A 433 -24.79 -16.10 4.41
C ALA A 433 -25.82 -17.22 4.23
N PHE A 434 -25.36 -18.46 4.02
CA PHE A 434 -26.24 -19.62 3.89
C PHE A 434 -27.06 -19.86 5.14
N THR A 435 -26.42 -19.86 6.31
CA THR A 435 -27.12 -20.07 7.58
C THR A 435 -28.13 -18.96 7.83
N THR A 436 -27.76 -17.71 7.54
CA THR A 436 -28.64 -16.56 7.75
C THR A 436 -29.87 -16.61 6.84
N ILE A 437 -29.69 -16.86 5.54
CA ILE A 437 -30.83 -16.92 4.61
C ILE A 437 -31.74 -18.12 4.90
N VAL A 438 -31.16 -19.29 5.21
CA VAL A 438 -31.95 -20.49 5.55
C VAL A 438 -32.72 -20.28 6.85
N PHE A 439 -32.08 -19.70 7.88
CA PHE A 439 -32.75 -19.34 9.13
C PHE A 439 -33.87 -18.34 8.89
N PHE A 440 -33.63 -17.30 8.08
CA PHE A 440 -34.61 -16.27 7.78
C PHE A 440 -35.85 -16.85 7.09
N ILE A 441 -35.65 -17.69 6.06
CA ILE A 441 -36.75 -18.36 5.35
C ILE A 441 -37.49 -19.35 6.24
N THR A 442 -36.78 -20.14 7.03
CA THR A 442 -37.38 -21.10 7.97
C THR A 442 -38.20 -20.39 9.04
N PHE A 443 -37.69 -19.28 9.59
CA PHE A 443 -38.38 -18.45 10.56
C PHE A 443 -39.67 -17.86 9.97
N LEU A 444 -39.61 -17.27 8.77
CA LEU A 444 -40.79 -16.72 8.10
C LEU A 444 -41.84 -17.80 7.81
N ALA A 445 -41.42 -18.99 7.41
CA ALA A 445 -42.33 -20.13 7.23
C ALA A 445 -43.02 -20.54 8.53
N PHE A 446 -42.28 -20.63 9.65
CA PHE A 446 -42.87 -20.92 10.97
C PHE A 446 -43.80 -19.82 11.47
N ALA A 447 -43.51 -18.55 11.14
CA ALA A 447 -44.36 -17.42 11.46
C ALA A 447 -45.60 -17.31 10.56
N GLY A 448 -45.80 -18.23 9.62
CA GLY A 448 -47.00 -18.31 8.78
C GLY A 448 -46.99 -17.35 7.58
N TYR A 449 -45.83 -16.84 7.19
CA TYR A 449 -45.71 -15.98 6.01
C TYR A 449 -45.98 -16.73 4.72
N ARG A 450 -46.50 -16.00 3.72
CA ARG A 450 -46.81 -16.61 2.42
C ARG A 450 -45.51 -16.82 1.65
N LYS A 451 -45.52 -17.77 0.71
CA LYS A 451 -44.41 -18.02 -0.21
C LYS A 451 -43.91 -16.75 -0.91
N ARG A 452 -44.83 -15.84 -1.27
CA ARG A 452 -44.49 -14.54 -1.87
C ARG A 452 -43.64 -13.65 -0.96
N ASP A 453 -43.95 -13.61 0.33
CA ASP A 453 -43.25 -12.74 1.29
C ASP A 453 -41.83 -13.26 1.54
N MET A 454 -41.69 -14.59 1.61
CA MET A 454 -40.41 -15.27 1.72
C MET A 454 -39.55 -15.08 0.47
N ILE A 455 -40.16 -15.05 -0.73
CA ILE A 455 -39.44 -14.75 -1.97
C ILE A 455 -38.86 -13.34 -1.93
N ILE A 456 -39.67 -12.35 -1.54
CA ILE A 456 -39.24 -10.94 -1.46
C ILE A 456 -38.10 -10.79 -0.44
N ALA A 457 -38.26 -11.36 0.75
CA ALA A 457 -37.22 -11.42 1.77
C ALA A 457 -35.88 -11.94 1.22
N GLY A 458 -35.87 -13.14 0.64
CA GLY A 458 -34.64 -13.74 0.13
C GLY A 458 -34.04 -12.98 -1.05
N SER A 459 -34.86 -12.42 -1.96
CA SER A 459 -34.38 -11.57 -3.05
C SER A 459 -33.67 -10.32 -2.52
N PHE A 460 -34.26 -9.60 -1.57
CA PHE A 460 -33.64 -8.39 -1.00
C PHE A 460 -32.36 -8.68 -0.21
N PHE A 461 -32.32 -9.80 0.52
CA PHE A 461 -31.10 -10.26 1.18
C PHE A 461 -29.98 -10.52 0.16
N THR A 462 -30.30 -11.26 -0.89
CA THR A 462 -29.38 -11.62 -1.97
C THR A 462 -28.86 -10.38 -2.71
N ILE A 463 -29.73 -9.43 -3.02
CA ILE A 463 -29.37 -8.14 -3.65
C ILE A 463 -28.47 -7.32 -2.72
N ALA A 464 -28.74 -7.31 -1.41
CA ALA A 464 -27.91 -6.58 -0.46
C ALA A 464 -26.48 -7.14 -0.39
N VAL A 465 -26.34 -8.46 -0.40
CA VAL A 465 -25.04 -9.15 -0.46
C VAL A 465 -24.30 -8.78 -1.75
N PHE A 466 -24.98 -8.84 -2.90
CA PHE A 466 -24.41 -8.42 -4.18
C PHE A 466 -23.90 -6.97 -4.14
N ILE A 467 -24.74 -6.03 -3.68
CA ILE A 467 -24.40 -4.61 -3.62
C ILE A 467 -23.21 -4.38 -2.68
N ALA A 468 -23.21 -5.01 -1.50
CA ALA A 468 -22.10 -4.89 -0.57
C ALA A 468 -20.78 -5.31 -1.24
N TYR A 469 -20.70 -6.52 -1.81
CA TYR A 469 -19.47 -7.00 -2.45
C TYR A 469 -19.06 -6.17 -3.68
N PHE A 470 -20.02 -5.66 -4.44
CA PHE A 470 -19.74 -4.77 -5.55
C PHE A 470 -19.12 -3.44 -5.08
N LEU A 471 -19.70 -2.81 -4.05
CA LEU A 471 -19.16 -1.57 -3.46
C LEU A 471 -17.77 -1.77 -2.83
N ILE A 472 -17.53 -2.96 -2.26
CA ILE A 472 -16.22 -3.36 -1.74
C ILE A 472 -15.20 -3.43 -2.88
N GLY A 473 -15.58 -4.06 -4.00
CA GLY A 473 -14.76 -4.12 -5.21
C GLY A 473 -14.44 -2.76 -5.82
N LEU A 474 -15.35 -1.79 -5.71
CA LEU A 474 -15.10 -0.38 -6.10
C LEU A 474 -14.18 0.38 -5.13
N GLY A 475 -13.77 -0.24 -4.02
CA GLY A 475 -12.82 0.32 -3.07
C GLY A 475 -13.42 1.22 -1.99
N ILE A 476 -14.75 1.24 -1.84
CA ILE A 476 -15.45 2.06 -0.83
C ILE A 476 -15.05 1.67 0.61
N LEU A 477 -14.64 0.41 0.84
CA LEU A 477 -14.13 -0.04 2.14
C LEU A 477 -12.69 0.40 2.48
N LYS A 478 -11.94 1.03 1.56
CA LYS A 478 -10.59 1.55 1.87
C LYS A 478 -10.60 2.55 3.03
N PHE A 479 -11.68 3.31 3.18
CA PHE A 479 -11.91 4.22 4.31
C PHE A 479 -11.97 3.50 5.65
N PHE A 480 -12.63 2.34 5.71
CA PHE A 480 -12.76 1.58 6.96
C PHE A 480 -11.46 0.83 7.31
N ARG A 481 -10.75 0.31 6.30
CA ARG A 481 -9.46 -0.39 6.48
C ARG A 481 -8.30 0.54 6.87
N SER A 482 -8.36 1.84 6.56
CA SER A 482 -7.32 2.80 6.96
C SER A 482 -7.38 3.21 8.43
N LEU A 483 -8.42 2.80 9.16
CA LEU A 483 -8.52 3.02 10.60
C LEU A 483 -7.65 1.97 11.31
N GLY A 484 -6.64 2.40 12.08
CA GLY A 484 -5.77 1.48 12.83
C GLY A 484 -6.50 0.55 13.82
N ALA A 485 -7.74 0.88 14.20
CA ALA A 485 -8.62 0.05 15.02
C ALA A 485 -9.26 -1.13 14.24
N PHE A 486 -9.23 -1.12 12.91
CA PHE A 486 -9.95 -2.08 12.07
C PHE A 486 -9.41 -3.51 12.21
N GLY A 487 -8.08 -3.68 12.32
CA GLY A 487 -7.46 -4.99 12.54
C GLY A 487 -7.88 -5.63 13.87
N TYR A 488 -7.89 -4.83 14.95
CA TYR A 488 -8.32 -5.29 16.28
C TYR A 488 -9.81 -5.64 16.30
N LEU A 489 -10.65 -4.86 15.62
CA LEU A 489 -12.08 -5.13 15.51
C LEU A 489 -12.35 -6.43 14.74
N ALA A 490 -11.69 -6.62 13.60
CA ALA A 490 -11.79 -7.84 12.80
C ALA A 490 -11.38 -9.08 13.62
N PHE A 491 -10.26 -8.99 14.34
CA PHE A 491 -9.79 -10.07 15.21
C PHE A 491 -10.78 -10.37 16.34
N ALA A 492 -11.27 -9.35 17.04
CA ALA A 492 -12.24 -9.51 18.12
C ALA A 492 -13.54 -10.16 17.62
N ILE A 493 -14.02 -9.78 16.44
CA ILE A 493 -15.21 -10.38 15.84
C ILE A 493 -14.96 -11.84 15.46
N ASN A 494 -13.82 -12.18 14.85
CA ASN A 494 -13.50 -13.57 14.50
C ASN A 494 -13.43 -14.48 15.73
N ILE A 495 -12.77 -14.03 16.81
CA ILE A 495 -12.74 -14.76 18.08
C ILE A 495 -14.15 -14.92 18.65
N PHE A 496 -14.98 -13.88 18.59
CA PHE A 496 -16.36 -13.94 19.07
C PHE A 496 -17.20 -14.95 18.27
N ILE A 497 -17.16 -14.91 16.93
CA ILE A 497 -17.92 -15.82 16.07
C ILE A 497 -17.41 -17.25 16.21
N GLY A 498 -16.08 -17.45 16.25
CA GLY A 498 -15.47 -18.77 16.47
C GLY A 498 -15.88 -19.36 17.82
N SER A 499 -15.83 -18.56 18.89
CA SER A 499 -16.27 -18.98 20.23
C SER A 499 -17.77 -19.32 20.26
N LEU A 500 -18.59 -18.50 19.60
CA LEU A 500 -20.03 -18.74 19.49
C LEU A 500 -20.31 -20.03 18.70
N ALA A 501 -19.65 -20.24 17.56
CA ALA A 501 -19.77 -21.45 16.75
C ALA A 501 -19.36 -22.69 17.56
N PHE A 502 -18.25 -22.63 18.30
CA PHE A 502 -17.82 -23.73 19.17
C PHE A 502 -18.86 -24.07 20.24
N LEU A 503 -19.43 -23.06 20.90
CA LEU A 503 -20.51 -23.23 21.88
C LEU A 503 -21.75 -23.85 21.24
N LEU A 504 -22.18 -23.38 20.06
CA LEU A 504 -23.31 -23.93 19.31
C LEU A 504 -23.04 -25.38 18.86
N GLY A 505 -21.79 -25.72 18.56
CA GLY A 505 -21.32 -27.09 18.31
C GLY A 505 -21.53 -28.00 19.51
N ILE A 506 -21.06 -27.59 20.70
CA ILE A 506 -21.27 -28.32 21.96
C ILE A 506 -22.77 -28.52 22.23
N LEU A 507 -23.56 -27.45 22.14
CA LEU A 507 -25.00 -27.51 22.35
C LEU A 507 -25.69 -28.46 21.35
N SER A 508 -25.22 -28.51 20.11
CA SER A 508 -25.75 -29.43 19.08
C SER A 508 -25.41 -30.90 19.39
N VAL A 509 -24.24 -31.18 19.95
CA VAL A 509 -23.86 -32.52 20.44
C VAL A 509 -24.69 -32.92 21.66
N LEU A 510 -24.91 -32.01 22.61
CA LEU A 510 -25.77 -32.25 23.77
C LEU A 510 -27.21 -32.53 23.33
N ASP A 511 -27.72 -31.78 22.34
CA ASP A 511 -29.02 -32.04 21.72
C ASP A 511 -29.10 -33.43 21.08
N TYR A 512 -28.04 -33.89 20.41
CA TYR A 512 -27.98 -35.25 19.87
C TYR A 512 -28.11 -36.32 20.97
N PHE A 513 -27.32 -36.22 22.04
CA PHE A 513 -27.38 -37.20 23.14
C PHE A 513 -28.72 -37.14 23.87
N LYS A 514 -29.29 -35.95 24.06
CA LYS A 514 -30.58 -35.76 24.69
C LYS A 514 -31.71 -36.33 23.83
N PHE A 515 -31.72 -36.04 22.53
CA PHE A 515 -32.68 -36.61 21.58
C PHE A 515 -32.55 -38.14 21.47
N ARG A 516 -31.33 -38.70 21.52
CA ARG A 516 -31.12 -40.15 21.53
C ARG A 516 -31.73 -40.82 22.78
N LYS A 517 -31.77 -40.11 23.93
CA LYS A 517 -32.41 -40.58 25.17
C LYS A 517 -33.92 -40.37 25.18
N THR A 518 -34.42 -39.21 24.75
CA THR A 518 -35.83 -38.83 24.90
C THR A 518 -36.70 -39.13 23.68
N LYS A 519 -36.10 -39.23 22.48
CA LYS A 519 -36.77 -39.24 21.16
C LYS A 519 -37.74 -38.06 20.93
N ASP A 520 -37.70 -37.02 21.77
CA ASP A 520 -38.58 -35.86 21.69
C ASP A 520 -37.81 -34.64 21.20
N ALA A 521 -38.15 -34.18 20.00
CA ALA A 521 -37.58 -33.00 19.36
C ALA A 521 -37.80 -31.71 20.17
N LYS A 522 -38.85 -31.64 20.99
CA LYS A 522 -39.20 -30.46 21.79
C LYS A 522 -38.24 -30.19 22.94
N THR A 523 -37.40 -31.16 23.32
CA THR A 523 -36.47 -31.07 24.47
C THR A 523 -35.09 -30.50 24.12
N SER A 524 -34.86 -30.12 22.85
CA SER A 524 -33.61 -29.53 22.34
C SER A 524 -33.29 -28.19 23.00
N MET A 525 -32.06 -27.99 23.48
CA MET A 525 -31.52 -26.75 24.08
C MET A 525 -31.31 -25.64 23.05
N LEU A 526 -31.01 -25.96 21.78
CA LEU A 526 -30.97 -24.98 20.68
C LEU A 526 -32.38 -24.64 20.19
N GLN A 527 -33.20 -24.08 21.07
CA GLN A 527 -34.46 -23.43 20.71
C GLN A 527 -34.43 -21.98 21.20
N LEU A 528 -35.00 -21.06 20.42
CA LEU A 528 -35.16 -19.70 20.90
C LEU A 528 -35.99 -19.68 22.20
N PRO A 529 -35.54 -18.96 23.25
CA PRO A 529 -36.33 -18.70 24.45
C PRO A 529 -37.70 -18.14 24.07
N GLN A 530 -38.75 -18.56 24.79
CA GLN A 530 -40.13 -18.19 24.46
C GLN A 530 -40.35 -16.66 24.44
N SER A 531 -39.63 -15.94 25.29
CA SER A 531 -39.63 -14.47 25.33
C SER A 531 -39.10 -13.82 24.05
N ILE A 532 -38.08 -14.43 23.42
CA ILE A 532 -37.52 -13.94 22.15
C ILE A 532 -38.46 -14.31 21.00
N LYS A 533 -39.03 -15.53 20.99
CA LYS A 533 -40.08 -15.90 20.03
C LYS A 533 -41.23 -14.88 20.05
N ASN A 534 -41.70 -14.51 21.24
CA ASN A 534 -42.81 -13.56 21.41
C ASN A 534 -42.45 -12.14 20.93
N ARG A 535 -41.22 -11.67 21.18
CA ARG A 535 -40.74 -10.36 20.66
C ARG A 535 -40.58 -10.34 19.15
N ILE A 536 -40.05 -11.41 18.55
CA ILE A 536 -39.95 -11.49 17.09
C ILE A 536 -41.36 -11.57 16.50
N HIS A 537 -42.27 -12.33 17.11
CA HIS A 537 -43.69 -12.36 16.74
C HIS A 537 -44.37 -11.00 16.87
N SER A 538 -43.98 -10.08 17.77
CA SER A 538 -44.60 -8.74 17.86
C SER A 538 -44.01 -7.71 16.89
N ILE A 539 -42.73 -7.85 16.51
CA ILE A 539 -42.07 -6.97 15.54
C ILE A 539 -42.49 -7.33 14.11
N VAL A 540 -42.72 -8.62 13.87
CA VAL A 540 -43.00 -9.19 12.55
C VAL A 540 -44.51 -9.46 12.42
N GLY A 541 -45.18 -9.94 13.46
CA GLY A 541 -46.62 -10.20 13.51
C GLY A 541 -47.42 -9.11 14.26
N GLY A 542 -48.24 -8.37 13.51
CA GLY A 542 -49.27 -7.50 14.06
C GLY A 542 -50.34 -7.13 13.04
N ASP A 543 -49.98 -7.07 11.76
CA ASP A 543 -50.86 -6.52 10.71
C ASP A 543 -51.46 -7.59 9.76
N PHE A 544 -51.56 -8.84 10.19
CA PHE A 544 -52.08 -9.95 9.37
C PHE A 544 -53.60 -10.06 9.42
N ARG A 545 -54.31 -9.07 8.88
CA ARG A 545 -55.62 -9.19 8.19
C ARG A 545 -56.31 -7.83 8.11
N GLN A 546 -56.36 -7.26 6.90
CA GLN A 546 -57.56 -6.74 6.21
C GLN A 546 -57.26 -5.57 5.26
N ASP A 547 -56.10 -4.91 5.35
CA ASP A 547 -55.88 -3.66 4.59
C ASP A 547 -54.72 -3.72 3.58
N LYS A 548 -54.97 -3.32 2.32
CA LYS A 548 -53.96 -3.34 1.23
C LYS A 548 -52.78 -2.40 1.51
N LYS A 549 -53.00 -1.30 2.25
CA LYS A 549 -51.93 -0.38 2.68
C LYS A 549 -51.06 -0.98 3.79
N ALA A 550 -51.68 -1.67 4.76
CA ALA A 550 -50.95 -2.36 5.83
C ALA A 550 -50.07 -3.50 5.28
N ALA A 551 -50.60 -4.29 4.33
CA ALA A 551 -49.84 -5.34 3.66
C ALA A 551 -48.59 -4.82 2.92
N ARG A 552 -48.68 -3.67 2.21
CA ARG A 552 -47.55 -3.04 1.52
C ARG A 552 -46.49 -2.53 2.51
N LYS A 553 -46.91 -1.94 3.64
CA LYS A 553 -46.01 -1.46 4.69
C LYS A 553 -45.25 -2.61 5.37
N THR A 554 -45.92 -3.75 5.59
CA THR A 554 -45.32 -4.97 6.12
C THR A 554 -44.31 -5.59 5.16
N LEU A 555 -44.62 -5.63 3.87
CA LEU A 555 -43.69 -6.09 2.83
C LEU A 555 -42.41 -5.23 2.75
N LEU A 556 -42.56 -3.91 2.81
CA LEU A 556 -41.43 -2.97 2.86
C LEU A 556 -40.57 -3.18 4.11
N LYS A 557 -41.18 -3.41 5.28
CA LYS A 557 -40.44 -3.71 6.51
C LYS A 557 -39.61 -4.99 6.38
N ILE A 558 -40.20 -6.07 5.86
CA ILE A 558 -39.52 -7.36 5.67
C ILE A 558 -38.37 -7.22 4.68
N ALA A 559 -38.59 -6.54 3.55
CA ALA A 559 -37.56 -6.26 2.57
C ALA A 559 -36.41 -5.46 3.17
N TRP A 560 -36.69 -4.44 3.97
CA TRP A 560 -35.67 -3.63 4.64
C TRP A 560 -34.86 -4.43 5.66
N ILE A 561 -35.52 -5.24 6.50
CA ILE A 561 -34.84 -6.10 7.48
C ILE A 561 -33.94 -7.12 6.77
N ALA A 562 -34.44 -7.73 5.69
CA ALA A 562 -33.66 -8.68 4.90
C ALA A 562 -32.45 -8.02 4.23
N PHE A 563 -32.65 -6.81 3.69
CA PHE A 563 -31.59 -6.03 3.05
C PHE A 563 -30.50 -5.65 4.06
N THR A 564 -30.86 -5.08 5.22
CA THR A 564 -29.87 -4.66 6.22
C THR A 564 -29.11 -5.85 6.79
N ALA A 565 -29.81 -6.96 7.05
CA ALA A 565 -29.18 -8.20 7.48
C ALA A 565 -28.19 -8.73 6.44
N GLY A 566 -28.59 -8.82 5.16
CA GLY A 566 -27.71 -9.27 4.08
C GLY A 566 -26.49 -8.36 3.88
N PHE A 567 -26.69 -7.04 3.94
CA PHE A 567 -25.61 -6.08 3.81
C PHE A 567 -24.58 -6.18 4.95
N MET A 568 -25.05 -6.31 6.20
CA MET A 568 -24.17 -6.46 7.37
C MET A 568 -23.40 -7.78 7.34
N VAL A 569 -24.07 -8.87 6.97
CA VAL A 569 -23.42 -10.18 6.80
C VAL A 569 -22.33 -10.09 5.74
N ALA A 570 -22.59 -9.50 4.58
CA ALA A 570 -21.61 -9.36 3.52
C ALA A 570 -20.38 -8.52 3.92
N ILE A 571 -20.58 -7.41 4.66
CA ILE A 571 -19.43 -6.64 5.21
C ILE A 571 -18.59 -7.53 6.11
N LEU A 572 -19.23 -8.27 7.00
CA LEU A 572 -18.55 -9.12 7.96
C LEU A 572 -17.79 -10.26 7.28
N GLU A 573 -18.38 -10.86 6.25
CA GLU A 573 -17.77 -11.92 5.45
C GLU A 573 -16.57 -11.43 4.63
N SER A 574 -16.61 -10.19 4.14
CA SER A 574 -15.51 -9.59 3.39
C SER A 574 -14.23 -9.42 4.24
N ILE A 575 -14.35 -9.47 5.57
CA ILE A 575 -13.23 -9.38 6.51
C ILE A 575 -12.43 -10.70 6.53
N CYS A 576 -13.08 -11.83 6.23
CA CYS A 576 -12.53 -13.16 6.45
C CYS A 576 -12.10 -13.90 5.19
N THR A 577 -12.46 -13.40 4.00
CA THR A 577 -12.40 -14.17 2.73
C THR A 577 -11.19 -13.87 1.83
N GLY A 578 -10.07 -13.36 2.39
CA GLY A 578 -8.74 -13.39 1.73
C GLY A 578 -8.74 -13.07 0.22
N GLN A 579 -9.11 -11.85 -0.16
CA GLN A 579 -9.47 -11.56 -1.55
C GLN A 579 -8.23 -11.35 -2.45
N VAL A 580 -7.89 -12.33 -3.29
CA VAL A 580 -6.78 -12.24 -4.26
C VAL A 580 -7.19 -11.46 -5.53
N TYR A 581 -8.44 -11.60 -5.98
CA TYR A 581 -8.90 -11.03 -7.25
C TYR A 581 -9.38 -9.57 -7.14
N ILE A 582 -10.01 -9.21 -6.02
CA ILE A 582 -10.55 -7.86 -5.81
C ILE A 582 -9.46 -6.77 -5.82
N PRO A 583 -8.29 -6.93 -5.18
CA PRO A 583 -7.22 -5.94 -5.26
C PRO A 583 -6.74 -5.69 -6.69
N THR A 584 -6.61 -6.74 -7.50
CA THR A 584 -6.20 -6.64 -8.90
C THR A 584 -7.24 -5.92 -9.74
N ILE A 585 -8.51 -6.32 -9.64
CA ILE A 585 -9.61 -5.69 -10.38
C ILE A 585 -9.81 -4.23 -9.93
N ALA A 586 -9.72 -3.96 -8.62
CA ALA A 586 -9.80 -2.61 -8.06
C ALA A 586 -8.63 -1.70 -8.47
N TYR A 587 -7.46 -2.28 -8.74
CA TYR A 587 -6.33 -1.53 -9.30
C TYR A 587 -6.60 -1.14 -10.75
N VAL A 588 -7.01 -2.10 -11.59
CA VAL A 588 -7.29 -1.86 -13.02
C VAL A 588 -8.51 -0.95 -13.23
N LEU A 589 -9.47 -0.93 -12.30
CA LEU A 589 -10.57 0.06 -12.29
C LEU A 589 -10.07 1.52 -12.24
N LYS A 590 -8.83 1.78 -11.79
CA LYS A 590 -8.24 3.13 -11.79
C LYS A 590 -7.62 3.50 -13.14
N MET A 591 -7.48 2.56 -14.07
CA MET A 591 -6.94 2.79 -15.40
C MET A 591 -8.07 3.18 -16.37
N PRO A 592 -8.06 4.39 -16.96
CA PRO A 592 -9.13 4.85 -17.85
C PRO A 592 -9.42 3.89 -19.02
N ASP A 593 -8.36 3.36 -19.64
CA ASP A 593 -8.47 2.55 -20.87
C ASP A 593 -9.07 1.16 -20.65
N LYS A 594 -9.00 0.65 -19.42
CA LYS A 594 -9.45 -0.72 -19.07
C LYS A 594 -10.55 -0.71 -18.01
N HIS A 595 -11.02 0.46 -17.62
CA HIS A 595 -12.06 0.66 -16.62
C HIS A 595 -13.32 -0.18 -16.91
N MET A 596 -13.75 -0.23 -18.17
CA MET A 596 -14.95 -0.99 -18.54
C MET A 596 -14.78 -2.49 -18.51
N SER A 597 -13.59 -2.98 -18.88
CA SER A 597 -13.26 -4.40 -18.75
C SER A 597 -13.12 -4.79 -17.28
N ALA A 598 -12.49 -3.96 -16.45
CA ALA A 598 -12.37 -4.24 -15.03
C ALA A 598 -13.74 -4.23 -14.34
N LEU A 599 -14.65 -3.33 -14.73
CA LEU A 599 -16.02 -3.32 -14.24
C LEU A 599 -16.80 -4.57 -14.66
N SER A 600 -16.60 -5.07 -15.88
CA SER A 600 -17.26 -6.29 -16.34
C SER A 600 -16.75 -7.54 -15.61
N TYR A 601 -15.44 -7.65 -15.37
CA TYR A 601 -14.89 -8.73 -14.54
C TYR A 601 -15.37 -8.65 -13.09
N LEU A 602 -15.45 -7.44 -12.52
CA LEU A 602 -16.04 -7.25 -11.19
C LEU A 602 -17.49 -7.72 -11.18
N LEU A 603 -18.26 -7.41 -12.22
CA LEU A 603 -19.66 -7.83 -12.34
C LEU A 603 -19.78 -9.36 -12.45
N VAL A 604 -18.97 -10.00 -13.29
CA VAL A 604 -18.94 -11.47 -13.44
C VAL A 604 -18.60 -12.15 -12.12
N TYR A 605 -17.57 -11.66 -11.42
CA TYR A 605 -17.19 -12.15 -10.10
C TYR A 605 -18.36 -12.06 -9.10
N ASN A 606 -19.00 -10.89 -9.00
CA ASN A 606 -20.11 -10.66 -8.07
C ASN A 606 -21.37 -11.45 -8.42
N LEU A 607 -21.67 -11.64 -9.71
CA LEU A 607 -22.78 -12.47 -10.15
C LEU A 607 -22.53 -13.93 -9.76
N ALA A 608 -21.34 -14.46 -10.04
CA ALA A 608 -20.95 -15.82 -9.68
C ALA A 608 -20.95 -16.03 -8.15
N PHE A 609 -20.49 -15.04 -7.39
CA PHE A 609 -20.50 -15.04 -5.91
C PHE A 609 -21.89 -15.27 -5.32
N VAL A 610 -22.92 -14.74 -5.96
CA VAL A 610 -24.29 -14.82 -5.43
C VAL A 610 -25.01 -16.10 -5.86
N VAL A 611 -24.51 -16.83 -6.87
CA VAL A 611 -25.14 -18.06 -7.38
C VAL A 611 -25.33 -19.12 -6.30
N PRO A 612 -24.31 -19.52 -5.51
CA PRO A 612 -24.49 -20.50 -4.43
C PRO A 612 -25.58 -20.08 -3.43
N LEU A 613 -25.62 -18.79 -3.07
CA LEU A 613 -26.61 -18.24 -2.15
C LEU A 613 -28.03 -18.35 -2.70
N VAL A 614 -28.22 -18.05 -3.99
CA VAL A 614 -29.50 -18.19 -4.68
C VAL A 614 -29.95 -19.65 -4.71
N VAL A 615 -29.04 -20.59 -4.97
CA VAL A 615 -29.34 -22.03 -4.95
C VAL A 615 -29.81 -22.45 -3.56
N VAL A 616 -29.08 -22.09 -2.51
CA VAL A 616 -29.43 -22.39 -1.11
C VAL A 616 -30.78 -21.77 -0.74
N PHE A 617 -31.04 -20.54 -1.16
CA PHE A 617 -32.32 -19.87 -0.96
C PHE A 617 -33.49 -20.61 -1.62
N ILE A 618 -33.34 -21.02 -2.88
CA ILE A 618 -34.36 -21.79 -3.61
C ILE A 618 -34.63 -23.12 -2.89
N LEU A 619 -33.58 -23.86 -2.51
CA LEU A 619 -33.70 -25.10 -1.76
C LEU A 619 -34.39 -24.88 -0.40
N GLY A 620 -34.05 -23.81 0.31
CA GLY A 620 -34.68 -23.40 1.57
C GLY A 620 -36.17 -23.10 1.41
N LEU A 621 -36.58 -22.42 0.34
CA LEU A 621 -37.99 -22.16 0.02
C LEU A 621 -38.77 -23.46 -0.22
N TYR A 622 -38.22 -24.40 -0.99
CA TYR A 622 -38.85 -25.71 -1.22
C TYR A 622 -38.94 -26.55 0.07
N GLY A 623 -37.88 -26.57 0.86
CA GLY A 623 -37.86 -27.29 2.14
C GLY A 623 -38.86 -26.74 3.15
N ALA A 624 -38.90 -25.41 3.31
CA ALA A 624 -39.78 -24.73 4.26
C ALA A 624 -41.27 -24.85 3.91
N THR A 625 -41.61 -25.08 2.63
CA THR A 625 -42.99 -25.27 2.18
C THR A 625 -43.41 -26.75 2.12
N SER A 626 -42.48 -27.70 2.31
CA SER A 626 -42.74 -29.14 2.21
C SER A 626 -42.97 -29.80 3.57
N ASN A 627 -44.22 -30.21 3.83
CA ASN A 627 -44.57 -31.01 5.01
C ASN A 627 -43.86 -32.37 5.06
N THR A 628 -43.45 -32.90 3.90
CA THR A 628 -42.70 -34.16 3.78
C THR A 628 -41.26 -33.98 4.22
N PHE A 629 -40.64 -32.85 3.86
CA PHE A 629 -39.29 -32.50 4.29
C PHE A 629 -39.21 -32.28 5.81
N SER A 630 -40.20 -31.61 6.39
CA SER A 630 -40.27 -31.42 7.85
C SER A 630 -40.35 -32.75 8.61
N ARG A 631 -41.16 -33.71 8.12
CA ARG A 631 -41.24 -35.08 8.67
C ARG A 631 -39.93 -35.86 8.49
N PHE A 632 -39.28 -35.74 7.33
CA PHE A 632 -37.97 -36.35 7.08
C PHE A 632 -36.89 -35.80 8.04
N MET A 633 -36.84 -34.48 8.23
CA MET A 633 -35.91 -33.82 9.16
C MET A 633 -36.16 -34.22 10.62
N GLN A 634 -37.42 -34.37 11.04
CA GLN A 634 -37.76 -34.89 12.38
C GLN A 634 -37.35 -36.35 12.55
N LYS A 635 -37.53 -37.19 11.53
CA LYS A 635 -37.12 -38.60 11.55
C LYS A 635 -35.60 -38.77 11.63
N HIS A 636 -34.84 -37.88 10.99
CA HIS A 636 -33.38 -37.90 10.97
C HIS A 636 -32.75 -36.85 11.89
N LEU A 637 -33.48 -36.34 12.89
CA LEU A 637 -33.03 -35.22 13.73
C LEU A 637 -31.69 -35.48 14.42
N GLY A 638 -31.44 -36.71 14.86
CA GLY A 638 -30.16 -37.09 15.44
C GLY A 638 -28.99 -36.93 14.46
N PHE A 639 -29.15 -37.40 13.21
CA PHE A 639 -28.15 -37.20 12.16
C PHE A 639 -27.97 -35.72 11.83
N VAL A 640 -29.07 -34.97 11.71
CA VAL A 640 -29.03 -33.52 11.47
C VAL A 640 -28.25 -32.80 12.57
N LYS A 641 -28.51 -33.09 13.85
CA LYS A 641 -27.80 -32.46 14.97
C LYS A 641 -26.32 -32.77 14.99
N LEU A 642 -25.94 -34.01 14.65
CA LEU A 642 -24.54 -34.41 14.55
C LEU A 642 -23.84 -33.70 13.38
N SER A 643 -24.50 -33.61 12.22
CA SER A 643 -23.98 -32.88 11.05
C SER A 643 -23.87 -31.37 11.29
N THR A 644 -24.84 -30.78 12.01
CA THR A 644 -24.79 -29.38 12.43
C THR A 644 -23.66 -29.14 13.44
N ALA A 645 -23.44 -30.06 14.38
CA ALA A 645 -22.31 -29.98 15.31
C ALA A 645 -20.97 -30.04 14.55
N ALA A 646 -20.82 -30.98 13.63
CA ALA A 646 -19.62 -31.11 12.80
C ALA A 646 -19.36 -29.82 12.01
N LEU A 647 -20.39 -29.26 11.36
CA LEU A 647 -20.31 -27.98 10.65
C LEU A 647 -19.84 -26.84 11.57
N PHE A 648 -20.44 -26.70 12.75
CA PHE A 648 -20.06 -25.64 13.69
C PHE A 648 -18.64 -25.79 14.23
N PHE A 649 -18.18 -27.01 14.50
CA PHE A 649 -16.79 -27.24 14.89
C PHE A 649 -15.81 -26.97 13.75
N THR A 650 -16.12 -27.38 12.52
CA THR A 650 -15.31 -27.05 11.35
C THR A 650 -15.25 -25.53 11.14
N LEU A 651 -16.37 -24.82 11.28
CA LEU A 651 -16.42 -23.36 11.18
C LEU A 651 -15.63 -22.70 12.31
N ALA A 652 -15.74 -23.17 13.55
CA ALA A 652 -14.99 -22.66 14.68
C ALA A 652 -13.47 -22.89 14.56
N LEU A 653 -13.06 -23.97 13.87
CA LEU A 653 -11.65 -24.25 13.59
C LEU A 653 -11.11 -23.39 12.43
N ALA A 654 -11.98 -23.06 11.47
CA ALA A 654 -11.66 -22.27 10.28
C ALA A 654 -11.66 -20.74 10.52
N LEU A 655 -12.41 -20.28 11.54
CA LEU A 655 -12.35 -18.92 12.08
C LEU A 655 -11.23 -18.77 13.11
#